data_AF-A0A4R5AFI7-F1
#
_entry.id   AF-A0A4R5AFI7-F1
#
_cell.length_a   1.000
_cell.length_b   1.000
_cell.length_c   1.000
_cell.angle_alpha   90.00
_cell.angle_beta   90.00
_cell.angle_gamma   90.00
#
_symmetry.space_group_name_H-M   'P 1'
#
loop_
_entity.id
_entity.type
_entity.pdbx_description
1 polymer ?
#
loop_
_entity_poly.entity_id
_entity_poly.type
_entity_poly.pdbx_seq_one_letter_code
_entity_poly.pdbx_strand_id
1 'polypeptide(L)'
;MPRKRFPNAHTGGTVPAGPVTAECEECDVITRRAASAVAGVLVAGSVLGAAGPAGSEPAAGPSGDYEPTVQSLSQHETPDWFTDAKLGFFIHWGPYSVPAYAPPGGGARPGSDVYAEWYWYEMNQPGSPTYEHHAATYGEDVPYDRFIEEWQPDEFDPREWLDLFVEGGAEYFVLVSKHHDGVALWDTDTTDRDTVALGPERDLVAELFTAAEDYPLKTGLYYSLAEWYHPAGGWDPLHGTGLAEGPVNPYTGEAVPYTGYAPVGDEVMDHQYPQMLELVDRFDPDIIWCDIGKHVAHNSHELMAYYYNQAENRPDPKEVAVNDRCSTEVRDFVTREYRNQPAIDPKPWEATRGIGRSFGYNAEEGPEVYLTADQLIDSFVDTVSKNGNLLLNIGPMADGTIPDIQADRIRELGAWLDVNGEAIRGSTYWHHADDVNSNVPVRYTVKDGDLYVTALQWPGEELTLSGDIPMARGSSVTLLGSDGERLPWRRDGEVVTVTMPGAGAAATSSRHAYTFQISTPGSGDVKDAVHSTMELPDDADRGQPFTATVTATNPGSRTSSDVRVALDVPAGWSVRPSRANLGDLPPDGSGTAEFVVTPALDAATDQYTVTAQTSAGRLSQVIGGKVVVGFESVVDVVAPEKLRPAVMAVEGAEYYVDRDVTISALPASLRGATLIRGANDDKRVTDPEYLVLDARTELTLYVGLDPRGAPENGDWWPGWVEELGFESTGEEIAVAGDPGQPTLQLYALDRVVDAGERIVLGGNGATTGSSGSYVTIAVEH
;
A
#
# COMPACT_ATOMS: atom_id res chain seq x y z
N MET A 1 -54.97 -1.10 -5.92
CA MET A 1 -55.94 -0.53 -4.93
C MET A 1 -55.88 1.00 -5.02
N PRO A 2 -56.98 1.75 -4.78
CA PRO A 2 -57.06 3.13 -5.29
C PRO A 2 -56.30 4.14 -4.43
N ARG A 3 -55.47 4.93 -5.11
CA ARG A 3 -54.70 6.10 -4.64
C ARG A 3 -55.63 7.16 -4.02
N LYS A 4 -55.23 7.73 -2.88
CA LYS A 4 -55.83 8.95 -2.31
C LYS A 4 -54.86 10.12 -2.45
N ARG A 5 -55.25 11.12 -3.24
CA ARG A 5 -54.69 12.49 -3.28
C ARG A 5 -55.20 13.32 -2.10
N PHE A 6 -54.39 14.22 -1.57
CA PHE A 6 -54.79 15.50 -0.92
C PHE A 6 -53.57 16.47 -0.91
N PRO A 7 -53.77 17.80 -0.75
CA PRO A 7 -53.40 18.78 -1.78
C PRO A 7 -52.33 19.80 -1.39
N ASN A 8 -51.80 20.48 -2.42
CA ASN A 8 -50.97 21.69 -2.36
C ASN A 8 -51.60 22.84 -1.55
N ALA A 9 -50.75 23.55 -0.81
CA ALA A 9 -50.95 24.95 -0.44
C ALA A 9 -49.62 25.72 -0.52
N HIS A 10 -49.56 26.66 -1.47
CA HIS A 10 -48.55 27.71 -1.54
C HIS A 10 -48.80 28.77 -0.47
N THR A 11 -47.74 29.26 0.16
CA THR A 11 -47.56 30.70 0.47
C THR A 11 -46.08 31.03 0.49
N GLY A 12 -45.68 31.98 -0.35
CA GLY A 12 -44.30 32.45 -0.49
C GLY A 12 -43.86 33.41 0.61
N GLY A 13 -42.53 33.53 0.74
CA GLY A 13 -41.84 34.53 1.54
C GLY A 13 -40.34 34.48 1.26
N THR A 14 -39.87 35.39 0.40
CA THR A 14 -38.46 35.66 0.10
C THR A 14 -37.83 36.59 1.15
N VAL A 15 -36.70 36.22 1.77
CA VAL A 15 -35.74 37.13 2.47
C VAL A 15 -34.33 36.49 2.40
N PRO A 16 -33.22 37.28 2.25
CA PRO A 16 -32.03 36.87 1.51
C PRO A 16 -30.87 36.32 2.36
N ALA A 17 -29.89 35.75 1.66
CA ALA A 17 -28.62 35.25 2.16
C ALA A 17 -27.74 36.34 2.83
N GLY A 18 -27.06 35.94 3.90
CA GLY A 18 -25.92 36.63 4.50
C GLY A 18 -24.93 35.59 5.06
N PRO A 19 -23.61 35.81 4.95
CA PRO A 19 -22.61 34.82 5.33
C PRO A 19 -22.36 34.85 6.84
N VAL A 20 -22.19 33.69 7.46
CA VAL A 20 -21.72 33.60 8.84
C VAL A 20 -20.51 32.67 8.89
N THR A 21 -19.34 33.29 8.78
CA THR A 21 -18.10 32.85 9.40
C THR A 21 -18.17 33.15 10.89
N ALA A 22 -17.92 32.19 11.77
CA ALA A 22 -17.42 32.45 13.12
C ALA A 22 -16.86 31.17 13.74
N GLU A 23 -15.60 31.28 14.15
CA GLU A 23 -14.76 30.30 14.82
C GLU A 23 -15.31 29.92 16.20
N CYS A 24 -15.01 28.68 16.63
CA CYS A 24 -15.19 28.22 18.00
C CYS A 24 -13.98 28.63 18.84
N GLU A 25 -14.20 29.38 19.92
CA GLU A 25 -13.29 29.51 21.04
C GLU A 25 -13.98 29.05 22.34
N GLU A 26 -13.27 28.15 23.03
CA GLU A 26 -13.17 27.95 24.48
C GLU A 26 -14.42 27.98 25.37
N CYS A 27 -14.64 26.87 26.09
CA CYS A 27 -14.76 26.91 27.54
C CYS A 27 -14.33 25.57 28.16
N ASP A 28 -13.17 25.63 28.80
CA ASP A 28 -12.59 24.62 29.68
C ASP A 28 -13.19 24.73 31.11
N VAL A 29 -12.82 23.78 31.99
CA VAL A 29 -12.73 23.90 33.48
C VAL A 29 -13.67 23.04 34.37
N ILE A 30 -13.06 21.93 34.87
CA ILE A 30 -12.93 21.47 36.29
C ILE A 30 -14.22 21.01 37.04
N THR A 31 -14.38 19.81 37.62
CA THR A 31 -13.65 19.27 38.79
C THR A 31 -14.02 17.80 39.13
N ARG A 32 -13.03 17.07 39.66
CA ARG A 32 -13.11 15.74 40.34
C ARG A 32 -13.84 15.76 41.69
N ARG A 33 -14.50 14.64 42.10
CA ARG A 33 -14.06 13.72 43.20
C ARG A 33 -15.19 12.84 43.81
N ALA A 34 -14.81 11.56 43.96
CA ALA A 34 -14.91 10.70 45.17
C ALA A 34 -16.18 9.88 45.51
N ALA A 35 -16.02 8.55 45.34
CA ALA A 35 -16.07 7.47 46.35
C ALA A 35 -17.35 7.21 47.19
N SER A 36 -17.82 5.95 47.18
CA SER A 36 -17.80 5.05 48.36
C SER A 36 -18.36 3.65 48.05
N ALA A 37 -17.73 2.65 48.67
CA ALA A 37 -18.04 1.23 48.63
C ALA A 37 -19.16 0.81 49.60
N VAL A 38 -19.85 -0.30 49.33
CA VAL A 38 -20.40 -1.22 50.35
C VAL A 38 -20.35 -2.67 49.84
N ALA A 39 -19.90 -3.56 50.72
CA ALA A 39 -19.66 -4.99 50.54
C ALA A 39 -20.90 -5.87 50.79
N GLY A 40 -20.83 -7.13 50.32
CA GLY A 40 -21.35 -8.28 51.07
C GLY A 40 -22.10 -9.35 50.28
N VAL A 41 -21.47 -10.52 50.10
CA VAL A 41 -21.79 -11.81 50.75
C VAL A 41 -21.38 -12.98 49.85
N LEU A 42 -20.43 -13.77 50.35
CA LEU A 42 -20.04 -15.10 49.86
C LEU A 42 -21.03 -16.16 50.35
N VAL A 43 -21.47 -17.05 49.46
CA VAL A 43 -21.89 -18.42 49.83
C VAL A 43 -21.18 -19.39 48.89
N ALA A 44 -20.35 -20.24 49.48
CA ALA A 44 -19.63 -21.32 48.81
C ALA A 44 -20.55 -22.52 48.57
N GLY A 45 -20.49 -23.08 47.36
CA GLY A 45 -21.07 -24.37 47.01
C GLY A 45 -20.19 -25.05 45.97
N SER A 46 -19.36 -25.99 46.41
CA SER A 46 -18.46 -26.79 45.59
C SER A 46 -19.20 -27.94 44.91
N VAL A 47 -19.11 -28.02 43.58
CA VAL A 47 -19.39 -29.24 42.81
C VAL A 47 -18.21 -29.49 41.88
N LEU A 48 -17.52 -30.61 42.10
CA LEU A 48 -16.52 -31.14 41.18
C LEU A 48 -17.21 -31.66 39.92
N GLY A 49 -16.82 -31.14 38.75
CA GLY A 49 -17.16 -31.67 37.43
C GLY A 49 -15.93 -31.58 36.53
N ALA A 50 -15.59 -32.70 35.87
CA ALA A 50 -14.38 -32.88 35.08
C ALA A 50 -14.26 -31.88 33.92
N ALA A 51 -13.08 -31.26 33.77
CA ALA A 51 -12.75 -30.41 32.63
C ALA A 51 -12.51 -31.28 31.39
N GLY A 52 -13.41 -31.22 30.42
CA GLY A 52 -13.13 -31.54 29.02
C GLY A 52 -12.32 -30.41 28.36
N PRO A 53 -11.78 -30.62 27.15
CA PRO A 53 -10.98 -29.60 26.48
C PRO A 53 -11.87 -28.38 26.20
N ALA A 54 -11.36 -27.20 26.54
CA ALA A 54 -11.99 -25.94 26.20
C ALA A 54 -12.00 -25.81 24.66
N GLY A 55 -13.16 -26.03 24.06
CA GLY A 55 -13.46 -25.44 22.77
C GLY A 55 -13.55 -23.94 22.97
N SER A 56 -12.89 -23.18 22.11
CA SER A 56 -13.12 -21.75 21.97
C SER A 56 -14.61 -21.52 21.68
N GLU A 57 -15.33 -20.91 22.62
CA GLU A 57 -16.63 -20.32 22.29
C GLU A 57 -16.37 -19.16 21.31
N PRO A 58 -17.15 -19.04 20.22
CA PRO A 58 -17.08 -17.86 19.37
C PRO A 58 -17.40 -16.63 20.21
N ALA A 59 -16.70 -15.53 19.95
CA ALA A 59 -17.03 -14.25 20.55
C ALA A 59 -18.52 -13.97 20.30
N ALA A 60 -19.28 -13.75 21.37
CA ALA A 60 -20.70 -13.43 21.24
C ALA A 60 -20.80 -12.10 20.48
N GLY A 61 -21.33 -12.15 19.26
CA GLY A 61 -21.67 -10.97 18.47
C GLY A 61 -22.62 -10.03 19.23
N PRO A 62 -22.80 -8.80 18.74
CA PRO A 62 -23.62 -7.81 19.42
C PRO A 62 -25.02 -8.35 19.68
N SER A 63 -25.51 -8.15 20.91
CA SER A 63 -26.84 -8.61 21.29
C SER A 63 -27.93 -7.68 20.71
N GLY A 64 -28.26 -7.84 19.43
CA GLY A 64 -29.36 -7.14 18.73
C GLY A 64 -28.99 -6.70 17.30
N ASP A 65 -30.01 -6.44 16.47
CA ASP A 65 -29.87 -5.93 15.10
C ASP A 65 -28.99 -4.66 15.04
N TYR A 66 -28.24 -4.51 13.94
CA TYR A 66 -27.50 -3.30 13.62
C TYR A 66 -28.44 -2.10 13.46
N GLU A 67 -28.15 -1.01 14.18
CA GLU A 67 -28.80 0.29 14.02
C GLU A 67 -27.99 1.16 13.04
N PRO A 68 -28.62 2.11 12.31
CA PRO A 68 -27.94 3.01 11.37
C PRO A 68 -27.16 4.11 12.10
N THR A 69 -26.20 3.71 12.93
CA THR A 69 -25.34 4.60 13.70
C THR A 69 -23.91 4.10 13.64
N VAL A 70 -22.94 5.03 13.65
CA VAL A 70 -21.51 4.70 13.67
C VAL A 70 -21.17 3.72 14.80
N GLN A 71 -21.75 3.91 15.98
CA GLN A 71 -21.48 3.07 17.16
C GLN A 71 -21.93 1.61 16.97
N SER A 72 -23.06 1.38 16.31
CA SER A 72 -23.57 0.03 16.05
C SER A 72 -22.86 -0.62 14.87
N LEU A 73 -22.74 0.09 13.74
CA LEU A 73 -22.14 -0.46 12.53
C LEU A 73 -20.64 -0.74 12.67
N SER A 74 -19.91 0.02 13.48
CA SER A 74 -18.47 -0.23 13.74
C SER A 74 -18.19 -1.52 14.53
N GLN A 75 -19.23 -2.26 14.92
CA GLN A 75 -19.11 -3.57 15.57
C GLN A 75 -19.10 -4.72 14.55
N HIS A 76 -19.44 -4.44 13.29
CA HIS A 76 -19.28 -5.40 12.20
C HIS A 76 -17.77 -5.54 11.89
N GLU A 77 -17.31 -6.78 11.75
CA GLU A 77 -15.91 -7.10 11.47
C GLU A 77 -15.76 -7.57 10.02
N THR A 78 -14.60 -7.32 9.42
CA THR A 78 -14.28 -7.83 8.09
C THR A 78 -14.35 -9.37 8.10
N PRO A 79 -15.09 -10.00 7.17
CA PRO A 79 -15.16 -11.45 7.10
C PRO A 79 -13.80 -12.14 6.91
N ASP A 80 -13.62 -13.29 7.54
CA ASP A 80 -12.41 -14.11 7.38
C ASP A 80 -12.23 -14.54 5.92
N TRP A 81 -13.32 -14.90 5.22
CA TRP A 81 -13.22 -15.27 3.81
C TRP A 81 -12.64 -14.13 2.95
N PHE A 82 -12.92 -12.87 3.28
CA PHE A 82 -12.40 -11.73 2.53
C PHE A 82 -10.91 -11.56 2.78
N THR A 83 -10.48 -11.65 4.04
CA THR A 83 -9.05 -11.57 4.34
C THR A 83 -8.29 -12.77 3.78
N ASP A 84 -8.89 -13.94 3.66
CA ASP A 84 -8.26 -15.15 3.09
C ASP A 84 -8.20 -15.15 1.57
N ALA A 85 -9.13 -14.47 0.89
CA ALA A 85 -9.31 -14.49 -0.56
C ALA A 85 -8.11 -13.97 -1.36
N LYS A 86 -7.54 -12.84 -0.92
CA LYS A 86 -6.40 -12.11 -1.53
C LYS A 86 -6.62 -11.53 -2.92
N LEU A 87 -7.34 -12.21 -3.82
CA LEU A 87 -7.50 -11.81 -5.22
C LEU A 87 -8.98 -11.81 -5.61
N GLY A 88 -9.42 -10.69 -6.18
CA GLY A 88 -10.69 -10.59 -6.89
C GLY A 88 -10.56 -9.86 -8.23
N PHE A 89 -11.56 -10.03 -9.10
CA PHE A 89 -11.64 -9.31 -10.36
C PHE A 89 -12.74 -8.23 -10.33
N PHE A 90 -12.36 -7.00 -10.68
CA PHE A 90 -13.28 -5.88 -10.86
C PHE A 90 -13.68 -5.80 -12.33
N ILE A 91 -14.91 -5.42 -12.63
CA ILE A 91 -15.40 -5.36 -14.01
C ILE A 91 -16.07 -4.01 -14.27
N HIS A 92 -15.39 -3.13 -15.01
CA HIS A 92 -15.96 -1.88 -15.52
C HIS A 92 -16.42 -2.07 -16.96
N TRP A 93 -17.72 -2.29 -17.10
CA TRP A 93 -18.38 -2.50 -18.38
C TRP A 93 -19.69 -1.72 -18.41
N GLY A 94 -19.91 -0.97 -19.49
CA GLY A 94 -21.05 -0.07 -19.60
C GLY A 94 -21.10 0.61 -20.97
N PRO A 95 -22.01 1.57 -21.17
CA PRO A 95 -22.13 2.29 -22.45
C PRO A 95 -20.83 2.99 -22.87
N TYR A 96 -19.99 3.40 -21.91
CA TYR A 96 -18.67 3.97 -22.15
C TYR A 96 -17.68 3.00 -22.84
N SER A 97 -17.94 1.69 -22.83
CA SER A 97 -17.18 0.70 -23.61
C SER A 97 -17.46 0.78 -25.11
N VAL A 98 -18.53 1.45 -25.55
CA VAL A 98 -18.84 1.67 -26.98
C VAL A 98 -17.87 2.68 -27.61
N PRO A 99 -17.69 3.90 -27.08
CA PRO A 99 -16.70 4.82 -27.62
C PRO A 99 -15.27 4.41 -27.30
N ALA A 100 -15.04 3.62 -26.23
CA ALA A 100 -13.78 2.96 -25.90
C ALA A 100 -12.55 3.89 -25.94
N TYR A 101 -12.65 5.10 -25.41
CA TYR A 101 -11.64 6.13 -25.62
C TYR A 101 -11.32 6.90 -24.34
N ALA A 102 -10.03 6.95 -24.00
CA ALA A 102 -9.46 7.98 -23.15
C ALA A 102 -8.10 8.41 -23.72
N PRO A 103 -7.79 9.72 -23.71
CA PRO A 103 -6.58 10.24 -24.32
C PRO A 103 -5.29 9.84 -23.56
N PRO A 104 -4.18 9.62 -24.28
CA PRO A 104 -2.87 9.45 -23.65
C PRO A 104 -2.49 10.69 -22.81
N GLY A 105 -2.33 10.51 -21.50
CA GLY A 105 -1.86 11.58 -20.59
C GLY A 105 -2.93 12.24 -19.71
N GLY A 106 -4.18 11.79 -19.78
CA GLY A 106 -5.26 12.18 -18.87
C GLY A 106 -6.35 13.05 -19.51
N GLY A 107 -7.45 13.24 -18.79
CA GLY A 107 -8.60 14.05 -19.20
C GLY A 107 -8.44 15.57 -18.99
N ALA A 108 -9.57 16.27 -18.94
CA ALA A 108 -9.67 17.73 -18.89
C ALA A 108 -9.11 18.35 -17.60
N ARG A 109 -8.98 17.56 -16.53
CA ARG A 109 -8.45 18.04 -15.24
C ARG A 109 -6.93 17.86 -15.21
N PRO A 110 -6.15 18.86 -14.77
CA PRO A 110 -4.72 18.69 -14.57
C PRO A 110 -4.43 17.51 -13.63
N GLY A 111 -3.68 16.52 -14.11
CA GLY A 111 -3.37 15.29 -13.36
C GLY A 111 -4.52 14.29 -13.27
N SER A 112 -5.56 14.40 -14.11
CA SER A 112 -6.58 13.35 -14.20
C SER A 112 -6.02 12.06 -14.79
N ASP A 113 -6.53 10.95 -14.28
CA ASP A 113 -6.20 9.61 -14.74
C ASP A 113 -6.78 9.33 -16.14
N VAL A 114 -6.27 8.29 -16.80
CA VAL A 114 -6.64 7.92 -18.18
C VAL A 114 -7.82 6.95 -18.12
N TYR A 115 -9.00 7.45 -17.77
CA TYR A 115 -10.19 6.63 -17.48
C TYR A 115 -11.22 6.73 -18.62
N ALA A 116 -11.42 5.64 -19.37
CA ALA A 116 -12.38 5.58 -20.47
C ALA A 116 -13.83 5.55 -19.99
N GLU A 117 -14.08 5.01 -18.79
CA GLU A 117 -15.38 5.05 -18.14
C GLU A 117 -15.83 6.46 -17.72
N TRP A 118 -14.92 7.45 -17.84
CA TRP A 118 -15.19 8.87 -17.67
C TRP A 118 -15.56 9.62 -18.95
N TYR A 119 -15.77 8.89 -20.06
CA TYR A 119 -16.04 9.48 -21.37
C TYR A 119 -17.15 10.54 -21.35
N TRP A 120 -18.30 10.27 -20.71
CA TRP A 120 -19.44 11.22 -20.70
C TRP A 120 -19.07 12.54 -20.03
N TYR A 121 -18.38 12.49 -18.90
CA TYR A 121 -17.92 13.69 -18.22
C TYR A 121 -16.91 14.46 -19.08
N GLU A 122 -15.91 13.76 -19.63
CA GLU A 122 -14.80 14.36 -20.39
C GLU A 122 -15.25 14.96 -21.73
N MET A 123 -16.22 14.33 -22.42
CA MET A 123 -16.81 14.89 -23.64
C MET A 123 -17.63 16.16 -23.37
N ASN A 124 -18.01 16.41 -22.11
CA ASN A 124 -18.69 17.64 -21.70
C ASN A 124 -17.74 18.75 -21.24
N GLN A 125 -16.42 18.59 -21.43
CA GLN A 125 -15.42 19.59 -21.09
C GLN A 125 -14.89 20.29 -22.35
N PRO A 126 -15.32 21.52 -22.67
CA PRO A 126 -14.87 22.21 -23.87
C PRO A 126 -13.35 22.34 -23.94
N GLY A 127 -12.76 21.86 -25.05
CA GLY A 127 -11.32 21.86 -25.28
C GLY A 127 -10.55 20.69 -24.65
N SER A 128 -11.25 19.71 -24.05
CA SER A 128 -10.61 18.44 -23.67
C SER A 128 -10.33 17.58 -24.91
N PRO A 129 -9.34 16.68 -24.87
CA PRO A 129 -9.10 15.74 -25.97
C PRO A 129 -10.32 14.85 -26.27
N THR A 130 -11.11 14.48 -25.27
CA THR A 130 -12.34 13.68 -25.45
C THR A 130 -13.43 14.49 -26.12
N TYR A 131 -13.61 15.77 -25.77
CA TYR A 131 -14.53 16.68 -26.45
C TYR A 131 -14.18 16.86 -27.93
N GLU A 132 -12.90 17.03 -28.24
CA GLU A 132 -12.42 17.15 -29.63
C GLU A 132 -12.57 15.83 -30.40
N HIS A 133 -12.21 14.71 -29.78
CA HIS A 133 -12.39 13.38 -30.36
C HIS A 133 -13.87 13.10 -30.65
N HIS A 134 -14.77 13.41 -29.71
CA HIS A 134 -16.19 13.17 -29.87
C HIS A 134 -16.77 13.92 -31.08
N ALA A 135 -16.44 15.22 -31.20
CA ALA A 135 -16.85 16.04 -32.33
C ALA A 135 -16.31 15.51 -33.67
N ALA A 136 -15.06 15.03 -33.69
CA ALA A 136 -14.41 14.53 -34.89
C ALA A 136 -14.93 13.14 -35.33
N THR A 137 -15.21 12.26 -34.38
CA THR A 137 -15.58 10.85 -34.63
C THR A 137 -17.09 10.68 -34.80
N TYR A 138 -17.90 11.28 -33.93
CA TYR A 138 -19.35 11.07 -33.88
C TYR A 138 -20.14 12.29 -34.37
N GLY A 139 -19.62 13.50 -34.15
CA GLY A 139 -20.23 14.77 -34.52
C GLY A 139 -20.81 15.53 -33.32
N GLU A 140 -20.94 16.86 -33.46
CA GLU A 140 -21.34 17.77 -32.38
C GLU A 140 -22.80 17.57 -31.91
N ASP A 141 -23.65 16.93 -32.72
CA ASP A 141 -25.07 16.71 -32.42
C ASP A 141 -25.36 15.34 -31.77
N VAL A 142 -24.33 14.53 -31.49
CA VAL A 142 -24.50 13.19 -30.89
C VAL A 142 -24.43 13.29 -29.36
N PRO A 143 -25.51 12.96 -28.62
CA PRO A 143 -25.45 12.89 -27.16
C PRO A 143 -24.81 11.57 -26.70
N TYR A 144 -24.23 11.55 -25.50
CA TYR A 144 -23.68 10.33 -24.89
C TYR A 144 -24.68 9.17 -24.83
N ASP A 145 -25.94 9.47 -24.49
CA ASP A 145 -26.99 8.45 -24.38
C ASP A 145 -27.20 7.63 -25.66
N ARG A 146 -26.73 8.12 -26.82
CA ARG A 146 -26.74 7.31 -28.04
C ARG A 146 -25.89 6.04 -27.90
N PHE A 147 -24.82 6.08 -27.11
CA PHE A 147 -23.98 4.90 -26.84
C PHE A 147 -24.69 3.85 -26.00
N ILE A 148 -25.70 4.21 -25.20
CA ILE A 148 -26.55 3.23 -24.51
C ILE A 148 -27.32 2.41 -25.54
N GLU A 149 -27.96 3.09 -26.50
CA GLU A 149 -28.74 2.43 -27.56
C GLU A 149 -27.88 1.61 -28.53
N GLU A 150 -26.62 2.01 -28.74
CA GLU A 150 -25.66 1.32 -29.61
C GLU A 150 -24.94 0.16 -28.93
N TRP A 151 -25.06 0.03 -27.62
CA TRP A 151 -24.40 -1.03 -26.88
C TRP A 151 -25.07 -2.37 -27.15
N GLN A 152 -24.34 -3.26 -27.84
CA GLN A 152 -24.81 -4.58 -28.26
C GLN A 152 -23.86 -5.65 -27.71
N PRO A 153 -24.17 -6.27 -26.55
CA PRO A 153 -23.33 -7.28 -25.92
C PRO A 153 -23.53 -8.67 -26.54
N ASP A 154 -23.41 -8.77 -27.86
CA ASP A 154 -23.78 -9.96 -28.64
C ASP A 154 -22.90 -11.18 -28.34
N GLU A 155 -21.67 -10.96 -27.86
CA GLU A 155 -20.67 -11.99 -27.53
C GLU A 155 -20.50 -12.16 -26.01
N PHE A 156 -21.33 -11.50 -25.19
CA PHE A 156 -21.30 -11.66 -23.73
C PHE A 156 -21.84 -13.04 -23.32
N ASP A 157 -20.94 -13.89 -22.82
CA ASP A 157 -21.25 -15.11 -22.08
C ASP A 157 -20.74 -15.01 -20.63
N PRO A 158 -21.63 -14.98 -19.61
CA PRO A 158 -21.20 -14.89 -18.22
C PRO A 158 -20.33 -16.09 -17.78
N ARG A 159 -20.51 -17.28 -18.38
CA ARG A 159 -19.69 -18.45 -18.03
C ARG A 159 -18.26 -18.32 -18.55
N GLU A 160 -18.06 -17.73 -19.73
CA GLU A 160 -16.70 -17.51 -20.23
C GLU A 160 -15.92 -16.54 -19.34
N TRP A 161 -16.59 -15.53 -18.80
CA TRP A 161 -16.00 -14.63 -17.79
C TRP A 161 -15.67 -15.37 -16.50
N LEU A 162 -16.63 -16.12 -15.94
CA LEU A 162 -16.44 -16.86 -14.68
C LEU A 162 -15.37 -17.95 -14.80
N ASP A 163 -15.30 -18.65 -15.94
CA ASP A 163 -14.23 -19.61 -16.26
C ASP A 163 -12.86 -18.92 -16.24
N LEU A 164 -12.73 -17.74 -16.88
CA LEU A 164 -11.49 -16.97 -16.86
C LEU A 164 -11.14 -16.48 -15.44
N PHE A 165 -12.13 -16.12 -14.62
CA PHE A 165 -11.90 -15.66 -13.25
C PHE A 165 -11.35 -16.78 -12.36
N VAL A 166 -11.93 -17.99 -12.48
CA VAL A 166 -11.42 -19.18 -11.79
C VAL A 166 -10.06 -19.59 -12.34
N GLU A 167 -9.87 -19.57 -13.67
CA GLU A 167 -8.57 -19.83 -14.30
C GLU A 167 -7.50 -18.85 -13.81
N GLY A 168 -7.86 -17.58 -13.60
CA GLY A 168 -7.01 -16.54 -13.03
C GLY A 168 -6.73 -16.68 -11.53
N GLY A 169 -7.42 -17.61 -10.85
CA GLY A 169 -7.23 -17.90 -9.44
C GLY A 169 -7.93 -16.92 -8.48
N ALA A 170 -8.91 -16.13 -8.94
CA ALA A 170 -9.70 -15.26 -8.09
C ALA A 170 -10.62 -16.06 -7.16
N GLU A 171 -10.93 -15.47 -6.00
CA GLU A 171 -11.87 -16.01 -5.01
C GLU A 171 -13.16 -15.19 -4.96
N TYR A 172 -13.17 -14.01 -5.59
CA TYR A 172 -14.34 -13.14 -5.70
C TYR A 172 -14.30 -12.28 -6.97
N PHE A 173 -15.44 -11.72 -7.36
CA PHE A 173 -15.51 -10.67 -8.36
C PHE A 173 -16.43 -9.54 -7.93
N VAL A 174 -16.23 -8.35 -8.49
CA VAL A 174 -17.09 -7.18 -8.29
C VAL A 174 -17.51 -6.65 -9.65
N LEU A 175 -18.81 -6.70 -9.96
CA LEU A 175 -19.35 -6.11 -11.19
C LEU A 175 -19.81 -4.67 -10.92
N VAL A 176 -19.44 -3.72 -11.78
CA VAL A 176 -20.07 -2.39 -11.82
C VAL A 176 -21.54 -2.53 -12.20
N SER A 177 -22.42 -2.45 -11.20
CA SER A 177 -23.88 -2.52 -11.42
C SER A 177 -24.44 -1.20 -11.96
N LYS A 178 -23.84 -0.08 -11.55
CA LYS A 178 -24.12 1.27 -12.03
C LYS A 178 -22.87 2.13 -11.85
N HIS A 179 -22.37 2.74 -12.93
CA HIS A 179 -21.27 3.70 -12.87
C HIS A 179 -21.79 5.15 -12.74
N HIS A 180 -20.90 6.13 -12.77
CA HIS A 180 -21.26 7.56 -12.67
C HIS A 180 -22.22 8.04 -13.77
N ASP A 181 -22.30 7.35 -14.92
CA ASP A 181 -23.20 7.70 -16.01
C ASP A 181 -24.67 7.33 -15.77
N GLY A 182 -24.96 6.69 -14.64
CA GLY A 182 -26.31 6.44 -14.15
C GLY A 182 -27.04 5.29 -14.84
N VAL A 183 -26.37 4.51 -15.69
CA VAL A 183 -26.99 3.38 -16.37
C VAL A 183 -26.91 2.14 -15.48
N ALA A 184 -28.06 1.66 -15.02
CA ALA A 184 -28.15 0.43 -14.24
C ALA A 184 -28.05 -0.81 -15.17
N LEU A 185 -27.26 -1.81 -14.77
CA LEU A 185 -27.07 -3.06 -15.52
C LEU A 185 -28.12 -4.14 -15.17
N TRP A 186 -29.21 -3.75 -14.50
CA TRP A 186 -30.33 -4.59 -14.08
C TRP A 186 -31.66 -3.86 -14.27
N ASP A 187 -32.78 -4.61 -14.32
CA ASP A 187 -34.14 -4.05 -14.44
C ASP A 187 -34.54 -3.30 -13.16
N THR A 188 -34.29 -2.00 -13.03
CA THR A 188 -34.52 -1.21 -11.81
C THR A 188 -35.92 -0.62 -11.75
N ASP A 189 -36.58 -0.59 -10.58
CA ASP A 189 -37.95 -0.03 -10.48
C ASP A 189 -37.98 1.52 -10.45
N THR A 190 -36.82 2.16 -10.31
CA THR A 190 -36.70 3.61 -10.09
C THR A 190 -36.63 4.45 -11.37
N THR A 191 -36.23 3.87 -12.50
CA THR A 191 -35.96 4.57 -13.77
C THR A 191 -36.04 3.59 -14.93
N ASP A 192 -36.25 4.05 -16.17
CA ASP A 192 -36.08 3.24 -17.38
C ASP A 192 -34.65 3.42 -17.97
N ARG A 193 -33.71 4.02 -17.19
CA ARG A 193 -32.29 4.19 -17.57
C ARG A 193 -31.49 2.97 -17.12
N ASP A 194 -31.77 1.85 -17.77
CA ASP A 194 -31.13 0.58 -17.50
C ASP A 194 -30.98 -0.28 -18.75
N THR A 195 -30.21 -1.35 -18.65
CA THR A 195 -29.90 -2.23 -19.78
C THR A 195 -31.05 -3.13 -20.21
N VAL A 196 -32.15 -3.19 -19.47
CA VAL A 196 -33.35 -3.98 -19.82
C VAL A 196 -34.32 -3.13 -20.64
N ALA A 197 -34.50 -1.87 -20.27
CA ALA A 197 -35.32 -0.91 -20.99
C ALA A 197 -34.60 -0.28 -22.20
N LEU A 198 -33.27 -0.14 -22.15
CA LEU A 198 -32.46 0.50 -23.19
C LEU A 198 -31.31 -0.39 -23.64
N GLY A 199 -30.92 -0.26 -24.92
CA GLY A 199 -29.66 -0.81 -25.43
C GLY A 199 -29.64 -2.34 -25.47
N PRO A 200 -28.87 -3.01 -24.58
CA PRO A 200 -28.76 -4.47 -24.52
C PRO A 200 -30.08 -5.27 -24.45
N GLU A 201 -31.15 -4.67 -23.92
CA GLU A 201 -32.42 -5.34 -23.60
C GLU A 201 -32.22 -6.62 -22.74
N ARG A 202 -31.25 -6.59 -21.81
CA ARG A 202 -30.78 -7.71 -20.97
C ARG A 202 -30.51 -7.27 -19.54
N ASP A 203 -30.83 -8.14 -18.57
CA ASP A 203 -30.47 -7.96 -17.15
C ASP A 203 -29.10 -8.59 -16.92
N LEU A 204 -28.04 -7.80 -17.14
CA LEU A 204 -26.66 -8.27 -17.16
C LEU A 204 -26.19 -8.70 -15.77
N VAL A 205 -26.68 -8.04 -14.70
CA VAL A 205 -26.42 -8.45 -13.32
C VAL A 205 -27.04 -9.80 -13.04
N ALA A 206 -28.33 -10.00 -13.35
CA ALA A 206 -29.02 -11.26 -13.12
C ALA A 206 -28.38 -12.41 -13.91
N GLU A 207 -28.01 -12.19 -15.18
CA GLU A 207 -27.35 -13.21 -16.00
C GLU A 207 -26.01 -13.67 -15.41
N LEU A 208 -25.16 -12.73 -14.98
CA LEU A 208 -23.86 -13.06 -14.37
C LEU A 208 -24.03 -13.73 -13.00
N PHE A 209 -24.88 -13.19 -12.13
CA PHE A 209 -25.08 -13.72 -10.77
C PHE A 209 -25.74 -15.10 -10.79
N THR A 210 -26.70 -15.34 -11.69
CA THR A 210 -27.29 -16.67 -11.86
C THR A 210 -26.24 -17.68 -12.34
N ALA A 211 -25.36 -17.30 -13.26
CA ALA A 211 -24.29 -18.19 -13.70
C ALA A 211 -23.27 -18.46 -12.57
N ALA A 212 -22.98 -17.46 -11.72
CA ALA A 212 -22.03 -17.56 -10.62
C ALA A 212 -22.45 -18.55 -9.52
N GLU A 213 -23.74 -18.92 -9.41
CA GLU A 213 -24.21 -19.94 -8.46
C GLU A 213 -23.50 -21.31 -8.63
N ASP A 214 -23.01 -21.60 -9.85
CA ASP A 214 -22.28 -22.84 -10.18
C ASP A 214 -20.75 -22.72 -9.96
N TYR A 215 -20.25 -21.57 -9.50
CA TYR A 215 -18.83 -21.27 -9.37
C TYR A 215 -18.40 -21.04 -7.92
N PRO A 216 -17.14 -21.36 -7.55
CA PRO A 216 -16.63 -21.17 -6.20
C PRO A 216 -16.18 -19.72 -5.96
N LEU A 217 -16.95 -18.73 -6.41
CA LEU A 217 -16.61 -17.31 -6.32
C LEU A 217 -17.60 -16.59 -5.41
N LYS A 218 -17.08 -15.73 -4.54
CA LYS A 218 -17.87 -14.73 -3.83
C LYS A 218 -18.28 -13.62 -4.79
N THR A 219 -19.51 -13.13 -4.67
CA THR A 219 -20.07 -12.17 -5.62
C THR A 219 -20.11 -10.78 -5.02
N GLY A 220 -19.79 -9.76 -5.82
CA GLY A 220 -19.76 -8.38 -5.37
C GLY A 220 -20.40 -7.46 -6.38
N LEU A 221 -21.01 -6.39 -5.89
CA LEU A 221 -21.58 -5.34 -6.73
C LEU A 221 -20.96 -4.01 -6.35
N TYR A 222 -20.44 -3.34 -7.38
CA TYR A 222 -20.08 -1.95 -7.29
C TYR A 222 -21.29 -1.07 -7.56
N TYR A 223 -21.39 0.03 -6.83
CA TYR A 223 -22.43 1.02 -7.04
C TYR A 223 -21.88 2.43 -6.90
N SER A 224 -22.03 3.25 -7.94
CA SER A 224 -21.72 4.66 -7.81
C SER A 224 -22.82 5.41 -7.08
N LEU A 225 -22.46 6.06 -5.97
CA LEU A 225 -23.36 6.97 -5.26
C LEU A 225 -23.55 8.30 -6.02
N ALA A 226 -22.67 8.60 -6.98
CA ALA A 226 -22.78 9.76 -7.84
C ALA A 226 -23.51 9.38 -9.14
N GLU A 227 -24.34 10.28 -9.63
CA GLU A 227 -24.98 10.16 -10.94
C GLU A 227 -24.85 11.47 -11.72
N TRP A 228 -24.13 11.41 -12.83
CA TRP A 228 -23.83 12.57 -13.67
C TRP A 228 -25.09 13.10 -14.33
N TYR A 229 -25.26 14.42 -14.23
CA TYR A 229 -26.32 15.18 -14.91
C TYR A 229 -27.75 14.70 -14.62
N HIS A 230 -27.97 13.95 -13.53
CA HIS A 230 -29.29 13.49 -13.15
C HIS A 230 -30.25 14.68 -12.90
N PRO A 231 -31.43 14.75 -13.55
CA PRO A 231 -32.29 15.93 -13.49
C PRO A 231 -32.87 16.27 -12.10
N ALA A 232 -32.75 15.37 -11.11
CA ALA A 232 -33.21 15.60 -9.74
C ALA A 232 -32.14 16.08 -8.74
N GLY A 233 -30.91 16.36 -9.19
CA GLY A 233 -29.86 16.79 -8.26
C GLY A 233 -28.44 16.32 -8.56
N GLY A 234 -28.19 15.81 -9.78
CA GLY A 234 -26.97 15.11 -10.16
C GLY A 234 -25.67 15.84 -9.84
N TRP A 235 -24.58 15.08 -9.92
CA TRP A 235 -23.26 15.49 -9.47
C TRP A 235 -22.27 15.53 -10.63
N ASP A 236 -21.26 16.39 -10.57
CA ASP A 236 -20.02 16.18 -11.32
C ASP A 236 -18.80 16.74 -10.55
N PRO A 237 -17.57 16.31 -10.88
CA PRO A 237 -16.36 16.72 -10.15
C PRO A 237 -16.05 18.22 -10.12
N LEU A 238 -16.50 19.01 -11.09
CA LEU A 238 -16.22 20.46 -11.17
C LEU A 238 -17.31 21.30 -10.53
N HIS A 239 -18.56 20.86 -10.68
CA HIS A 239 -19.74 21.65 -10.31
C HIS A 239 -20.38 21.17 -8.99
N GLY A 240 -20.01 19.99 -8.50
CA GLY A 240 -20.63 19.41 -7.30
C GLY A 240 -22.06 18.95 -7.56
N THR A 241 -22.90 18.90 -6.51
CA THR A 241 -24.32 18.52 -6.61
C THR A 241 -25.21 19.70 -7.02
N GLY A 242 -26.40 19.41 -7.53
CA GLY A 242 -27.44 20.41 -7.81
C GLY A 242 -27.57 20.82 -9.28
N LEU A 243 -27.23 19.93 -10.22
CA LEU A 243 -27.35 20.11 -11.66
C LEU A 243 -28.81 19.99 -12.16
N ALA A 244 -29.74 20.74 -11.55
CA ALA A 244 -31.19 20.61 -11.71
C ALA A 244 -31.74 20.84 -13.14
N GLU A 245 -30.90 21.20 -14.11
CA GLU A 245 -31.31 21.45 -15.50
C GLU A 245 -31.06 20.24 -16.43
N GLY A 246 -30.53 19.13 -15.91
CA GLY A 246 -30.24 17.92 -16.70
C GLY A 246 -29.05 18.11 -17.66
N PRO A 247 -28.81 17.16 -18.58
CA PRO A 247 -27.70 17.23 -19.50
C PRO A 247 -27.96 18.25 -20.62
N VAL A 248 -26.89 18.91 -21.08
CA VAL A 248 -26.91 19.81 -22.23
C VAL A 248 -25.91 19.32 -23.27
N ASN A 249 -26.12 19.71 -24.53
CA ASN A 249 -25.13 19.53 -25.58
C ASN A 249 -23.95 20.47 -25.30
N PRO A 250 -22.71 19.98 -25.16
CA PRO A 250 -21.57 20.81 -24.74
C PRO A 250 -21.08 21.76 -25.85
N TYR A 251 -21.51 21.57 -27.10
CA TYR A 251 -21.15 22.41 -28.25
C TYR A 251 -22.14 23.57 -28.45
N THR A 252 -23.44 23.32 -28.26
CA THR A 252 -24.51 24.30 -28.51
C THR A 252 -25.09 24.92 -27.25
N GLY A 253 -24.97 24.24 -26.10
CA GLY A 253 -25.62 24.59 -24.83
C GLY A 253 -27.12 24.28 -24.80
N GLU A 254 -27.66 23.62 -25.83
CA GLU A 254 -29.07 23.22 -25.86
C GLU A 254 -29.32 22.00 -24.96
N ALA A 255 -30.48 21.94 -24.31
CA ALA A 255 -30.86 20.80 -23.48
C ALA A 255 -30.94 19.51 -24.32
N VAL A 256 -30.37 18.41 -23.80
CA VAL A 256 -30.51 17.07 -24.39
C VAL A 256 -31.34 16.17 -23.47
N PRO A 257 -32.04 15.16 -24.00
CA PRO A 257 -32.78 14.23 -23.16
C PRO A 257 -31.86 13.45 -22.21
N TYR A 258 -32.28 13.30 -20.96
CA TYR A 258 -31.76 12.26 -20.08
C TYR A 258 -32.62 11.01 -20.29
N THR A 259 -32.13 10.09 -21.11
CA THR A 259 -32.90 8.95 -21.61
C THR A 259 -33.19 7.98 -20.46
N GLY A 260 -34.44 7.51 -20.41
CA GLY A 260 -34.94 6.65 -19.34
C GLY A 260 -35.36 7.35 -18.05
N TYR A 261 -35.19 8.68 -17.93
CA TYR A 261 -35.49 9.39 -16.69
C TYR A 261 -36.94 9.23 -16.20
N ALA A 262 -37.10 8.76 -14.96
CA ALA A 262 -38.34 8.86 -14.21
C ALA A 262 -38.26 9.99 -13.17
N PRO A 263 -39.21 10.95 -13.15
CA PRO A 263 -39.18 12.06 -12.20
C PRO A 263 -39.29 11.62 -10.74
N VAL A 264 -38.29 11.98 -9.94
CA VAL A 264 -38.23 11.73 -8.50
C VAL A 264 -38.20 13.03 -7.68
N GLY A 265 -38.61 12.96 -6.41
CA GLY A 265 -38.66 14.13 -5.52
C GLY A 265 -37.35 14.36 -4.76
N ASP A 266 -36.73 13.26 -4.33
CA ASP A 266 -35.44 13.22 -3.65
C ASP A 266 -34.56 12.15 -4.31
N GLU A 267 -33.48 12.55 -4.98
CA GLU A 267 -32.58 11.62 -5.68
C GLU A 267 -32.07 10.51 -4.76
N VAL A 268 -31.75 10.82 -3.50
CA VAL A 268 -31.20 9.83 -2.58
C VAL A 268 -32.31 8.86 -2.15
N MET A 269 -33.44 9.37 -1.69
CA MET A 269 -34.47 8.55 -1.04
C MET A 269 -35.43 7.86 -2.01
N ASP A 270 -35.65 8.43 -3.20
CA ASP A 270 -36.60 7.91 -4.20
C ASP A 270 -35.90 7.16 -5.36
N HIS A 271 -34.56 7.29 -5.52
CA HIS A 271 -33.79 6.65 -6.60
C HIS A 271 -32.56 5.89 -6.10
N GLN A 272 -31.58 6.57 -5.51
CA GLN A 272 -30.29 5.97 -5.13
C GLN A 272 -30.43 4.85 -4.08
N TYR A 273 -31.11 5.13 -2.97
CA TYR A 273 -31.27 4.20 -1.86
C TYR A 273 -32.18 3.00 -2.23
N PRO A 274 -33.33 3.19 -2.91
CA PRO A 274 -34.11 2.06 -3.43
C PRO A 274 -33.32 1.15 -4.37
N GLN A 275 -32.51 1.69 -5.28
CA GLN A 275 -31.63 0.88 -6.15
C GLN A 275 -30.68 0.01 -5.35
N MET A 276 -30.03 0.56 -4.30
CA MET A 276 -29.13 -0.23 -3.47
C MET A 276 -29.87 -1.32 -2.66
N LEU A 277 -31.10 -1.07 -2.23
CA LEU A 277 -31.95 -2.11 -1.62
C LEU A 277 -32.31 -3.21 -2.62
N GLU A 278 -32.63 -2.85 -3.88
CA GLU A 278 -32.86 -3.85 -4.93
C GLU A 278 -31.64 -4.74 -5.14
N LEU A 279 -30.43 -4.18 -5.13
CA LEU A 279 -29.21 -4.97 -5.28
C LEU A 279 -29.05 -5.99 -4.14
N VAL A 280 -29.31 -5.57 -2.90
CA VAL A 280 -29.28 -6.47 -1.73
C VAL A 280 -30.37 -7.55 -1.85
N ASP A 281 -31.61 -7.15 -2.11
CA ASP A 281 -32.77 -8.04 -2.04
C ASP A 281 -32.84 -9.04 -3.21
N ARG A 282 -32.35 -8.65 -4.40
CA ARG A 282 -32.47 -9.47 -5.61
C ARG A 282 -31.24 -10.31 -5.90
N PHE A 283 -30.06 -9.82 -5.55
CA PHE A 283 -28.80 -10.44 -5.96
C PHE A 283 -27.97 -10.95 -4.78
N ASP A 284 -28.31 -10.61 -3.53
CA ASP A 284 -27.65 -11.05 -2.30
C ASP A 284 -26.11 -11.10 -2.44
N PRO A 285 -25.42 -9.98 -2.75
CA PRO A 285 -23.97 -9.98 -2.93
C PRO A 285 -23.26 -10.34 -1.61
N ASP A 286 -22.01 -10.80 -1.69
CA ASP A 286 -21.07 -10.88 -0.58
C ASP A 286 -20.39 -9.52 -0.31
N ILE A 287 -20.21 -8.67 -1.34
CA ILE A 287 -19.59 -7.33 -1.21
C ILE A 287 -20.49 -6.24 -1.81
N ILE A 288 -20.69 -5.16 -1.05
CA ILE A 288 -21.14 -3.87 -1.60
C ILE A 288 -19.95 -2.92 -1.67
N TRP A 289 -19.55 -2.57 -2.90
CA TRP A 289 -18.41 -1.71 -3.19
C TRP A 289 -18.91 -0.35 -3.69
N CYS A 290 -19.11 0.64 -2.81
CA CYS A 290 -19.58 1.94 -3.29
C CYS A 290 -18.43 2.79 -3.83
N ASP A 291 -18.75 3.90 -4.50
CA ASP A 291 -17.76 4.92 -4.82
C ASP A 291 -18.26 6.34 -4.60
N ILE A 292 -17.31 7.26 -4.41
CA ILE A 292 -17.51 8.71 -4.33
C ILE A 292 -18.39 9.18 -3.15
N GLY A 293 -18.72 8.32 -2.18
CA GLY A 293 -19.62 8.68 -1.07
C GLY A 293 -19.21 9.93 -0.28
N LYS A 294 -17.91 10.17 -0.11
CA LYS A 294 -17.40 11.41 0.50
C LYS A 294 -17.87 12.71 -0.17
N HIS A 295 -18.23 12.66 -1.45
CA HIS A 295 -18.49 13.83 -2.29
C HIS A 295 -19.97 14.05 -2.62
N VAL A 296 -20.85 13.12 -2.25
CA VAL A 296 -22.27 13.16 -2.60
C VAL A 296 -23.15 12.88 -1.38
N ALA A 297 -24.43 13.28 -1.48
CA ALA A 297 -25.41 12.88 -0.49
C ALA A 297 -25.74 11.39 -0.65
N HIS A 298 -25.86 10.67 0.47
CA HIS A 298 -26.13 9.24 0.48
C HIS A 298 -26.79 8.80 1.80
N ASN A 299 -27.42 7.63 1.77
CA ASN A 299 -28.09 7.03 2.93
C ASN A 299 -27.40 5.73 3.38
N SER A 300 -26.06 5.72 3.35
CA SER A 300 -25.26 4.51 3.50
C SER A 300 -25.35 3.86 4.88
N HIS A 301 -25.59 4.60 5.97
CA HIS A 301 -25.72 3.98 7.31
C HIS A 301 -26.99 3.11 7.40
N GLU A 302 -28.10 3.60 6.85
CA GLU A 302 -29.34 2.85 6.71
C GLU A 302 -29.17 1.63 5.81
N LEU A 303 -28.45 1.78 4.69
CA LEU A 303 -28.15 0.65 3.81
C LEU A 303 -27.31 -0.41 4.53
N MET A 304 -26.22 -0.01 5.19
CA MET A 304 -25.33 -0.93 5.90
C MET A 304 -26.07 -1.66 7.01
N ALA A 305 -26.87 -0.94 7.82
CA ALA A 305 -27.72 -1.58 8.84
C ALA A 305 -28.67 -2.60 8.20
N TYR A 306 -29.33 -2.24 7.10
CA TYR A 306 -30.21 -3.17 6.39
C TYR A 306 -29.45 -4.40 5.87
N TYR A 307 -28.34 -4.19 5.16
CA TYR A 307 -27.53 -5.24 4.55
C TYR A 307 -26.98 -6.23 5.58
N TYR A 308 -26.36 -5.72 6.64
CA TYR A 308 -25.84 -6.55 7.73
C TYR A 308 -26.95 -7.33 8.43
N ASN A 309 -28.11 -6.70 8.69
CA ASN A 309 -29.24 -7.39 9.30
C ASN A 309 -29.85 -8.47 8.38
N GLN A 310 -29.92 -8.25 7.05
CA GLN A 310 -30.36 -9.30 6.10
C GLN A 310 -29.36 -10.46 6.06
N ALA A 311 -28.07 -10.14 6.18
CA ALA A 311 -26.98 -11.12 6.25
C ALA A 311 -27.01 -11.95 7.54
N GLU A 312 -27.21 -11.32 8.69
CA GLU A 312 -27.17 -11.96 10.01
C GLU A 312 -28.47 -12.70 10.38
N ASN A 313 -29.64 -12.13 10.07
CA ASN A 313 -30.92 -12.64 10.58
C ASN A 313 -31.54 -13.79 9.76
N ARG A 314 -30.87 -14.23 8.70
CA ARG A 314 -31.30 -15.39 7.91
C ARG A 314 -31.02 -16.71 8.65
N PRO A 315 -31.70 -17.83 8.30
CA PRO A 315 -31.49 -19.12 8.99
C PRO A 315 -30.07 -19.67 8.93
N ASP A 316 -29.34 -19.31 7.87
CA ASP A 316 -27.92 -19.63 7.66
C ASP A 316 -27.16 -18.31 7.43
N PRO A 317 -26.71 -17.64 8.50
CA PRO A 317 -26.10 -16.31 8.42
C PRO A 317 -24.98 -16.25 7.39
N LYS A 318 -24.95 -15.17 6.64
CA LYS A 318 -23.94 -14.92 5.60
C LYS A 318 -22.99 -13.83 6.08
N GLU A 319 -21.70 -14.03 5.90
CA GLU A 319 -20.71 -12.98 6.12
C GLU A 319 -20.61 -12.09 4.88
N VAL A 320 -20.71 -10.78 5.08
CA VAL A 320 -20.74 -9.78 4.00
C VAL A 320 -19.75 -8.65 4.28
N ALA A 321 -19.36 -7.87 3.27
CA ALA A 321 -18.42 -6.77 3.45
C ALA A 321 -18.82 -5.50 2.69
N VAL A 322 -18.41 -4.35 3.24
CA VAL A 322 -18.62 -3.01 2.67
C VAL A 322 -17.30 -2.21 2.69
N ASN A 323 -16.97 -1.57 1.57
CA ASN A 323 -15.74 -0.78 1.44
C ASN A 323 -15.80 0.57 2.17
N ASP A 324 -14.69 1.33 2.14
CA ASP A 324 -14.57 2.65 2.77
C ASP A 324 -15.10 3.83 1.96
N ARG A 325 -15.76 3.56 0.84
CA ARG A 325 -16.28 4.60 -0.05
C ARG A 325 -17.80 4.71 -0.04
N CYS A 326 -18.49 3.80 0.66
CA CYS A 326 -19.90 3.97 0.99
C CYS A 326 -20.11 5.05 2.05
N SER A 327 -19.23 5.10 3.05
CA SER A 327 -19.21 6.11 4.11
C SER A 327 -17.78 6.37 4.56
N THR A 328 -17.48 7.61 4.97
CA THR A 328 -16.17 7.93 5.57
C THR A 328 -16.06 7.54 7.04
N GLU A 329 -17.19 7.22 7.68
CA GLU A 329 -17.29 6.99 9.13
C GLU A 329 -17.23 5.51 9.51
N VAL A 330 -17.76 4.62 8.65
CA VAL A 330 -17.84 3.17 8.89
C VAL A 330 -17.49 2.40 7.63
N ARG A 331 -16.79 1.27 7.77
CA ARG A 331 -16.24 0.43 6.71
C ARG A 331 -15.74 -0.90 7.26
N ASP A 332 -15.72 -1.93 6.43
CA ASP A 332 -15.09 -3.22 6.74
C ASP A 332 -13.65 -3.27 6.23
N PHE A 333 -13.32 -2.57 5.15
CA PHE A 333 -11.96 -2.51 4.62
C PHE A 333 -11.68 -1.18 3.90
N VAL A 334 -10.40 -0.80 3.83
CA VAL A 334 -9.94 0.44 3.19
C VAL A 334 -9.55 0.19 1.74
N THR A 335 -9.88 1.09 0.81
CA THR A 335 -9.50 0.97 -0.61
C THR A 335 -8.30 1.84 -0.98
N ARG A 336 -7.47 1.35 -1.91
CA ARG A 336 -6.30 2.07 -2.43
C ARG A 336 -6.25 1.95 -3.95
N GLU A 337 -6.62 3.01 -4.63
CA GLU A 337 -6.67 3.05 -6.10
C GLU A 337 -5.35 3.51 -6.69
N TYR A 338 -4.73 2.70 -7.55
CA TYR A 338 -3.42 2.93 -8.21
C TYR A 338 -2.27 3.36 -7.27
N ARG A 339 -2.40 3.12 -5.97
CA ARG A 339 -1.44 3.55 -4.95
C ARG A 339 -0.77 2.36 -4.28
N ASN A 340 0.55 2.43 -4.21
CA ASN A 340 1.33 1.49 -3.43
C ASN A 340 1.12 1.74 -1.94
N GLN A 341 1.06 0.65 -1.17
CA GLN A 341 1.08 0.71 0.27
C GLN A 341 2.54 0.68 0.75
N PRO A 342 3.05 1.71 1.46
CA PRO A 342 4.48 1.80 1.79
C PRO A 342 4.89 0.80 2.88
N ALA A 343 4.00 0.47 3.82
CA ALA A 343 4.27 -0.40 4.95
C ALA A 343 3.08 -1.30 5.24
N ILE A 344 3.27 -2.39 5.99
CA ILE A 344 2.19 -3.25 6.45
C ILE A 344 1.11 -2.42 7.16
N ASP A 345 -0.15 -2.64 6.79
CA ASP A 345 -1.31 -2.13 7.52
C ASP A 345 -1.98 -3.31 8.24
N PRO A 346 -2.00 -3.36 9.58
CA PRO A 346 -2.64 -4.46 10.29
C PRO A 346 -4.16 -4.49 10.09
N LYS A 347 -4.77 -3.41 9.56
CA LYS A 347 -6.19 -3.40 9.20
C LYS A 347 -6.39 -3.89 7.76
N PRO A 348 -7.45 -4.67 7.48
CA PRO A 348 -7.75 -5.11 6.13
C PRO A 348 -7.91 -3.94 5.15
N TRP A 349 -7.29 -4.09 3.99
CA TRP A 349 -7.37 -3.12 2.90
C TRP A 349 -7.31 -3.82 1.54
N GLU A 350 -7.72 -3.13 0.50
CA GLU A 350 -7.79 -3.64 -0.86
C GLU A 350 -7.18 -2.62 -1.83
N ALA A 351 -6.16 -3.07 -2.57
CA ALA A 351 -5.66 -2.35 -3.73
C ALA A 351 -6.62 -2.54 -4.90
N THR A 352 -6.88 -1.49 -5.66
CA THR A 352 -7.62 -1.58 -6.92
C THR A 352 -6.90 -0.84 -8.04
N ARG A 353 -6.87 -1.45 -9.23
CA ARG A 353 -6.28 -0.87 -10.45
C ARG A 353 -6.68 -1.69 -11.67
N GLY A 354 -6.63 -1.09 -12.85
CA GLY A 354 -6.65 -1.81 -14.13
C GLY A 354 -5.33 -2.55 -14.38
N ILE A 355 -5.38 -3.54 -15.27
CA ILE A 355 -4.15 -4.11 -15.87
C ILE A 355 -3.43 -3.02 -16.68
N GLY A 356 -4.20 -2.18 -17.39
CA GLY A 356 -3.75 -0.94 -18.03
C GLY A 356 -3.79 0.26 -17.06
N ARG A 357 -4.19 1.42 -17.60
CA ARG A 357 -4.37 2.70 -16.87
C ARG A 357 -5.83 3.12 -16.74
N SER A 358 -6.72 2.54 -17.54
CA SER A 358 -8.17 2.72 -17.45
C SER A 358 -8.84 1.59 -16.69
N PHE A 359 -10.04 1.83 -16.13
CA PHE A 359 -10.92 0.75 -15.68
C PHE A 359 -11.80 0.25 -16.84
N GLY A 360 -12.52 1.14 -17.52
CA GLY A 360 -13.26 0.80 -18.74
C GLY A 360 -12.30 0.48 -19.90
N TYR A 361 -12.78 -0.30 -20.88
CA TYR A 361 -11.99 -0.61 -22.07
C TYR A 361 -11.55 0.67 -22.81
N ASN A 362 -10.25 0.79 -23.08
CA ASN A 362 -9.68 1.89 -23.85
C ASN A 362 -8.92 1.35 -25.08
N ALA A 363 -9.44 1.63 -26.27
CA ALA A 363 -8.85 1.20 -27.54
C ALA A 363 -7.52 1.90 -27.86
N GLU A 364 -7.21 3.01 -27.17
CA GLU A 364 -5.95 3.74 -27.32
C GLU A 364 -4.79 3.12 -26.53
N GLU A 365 -5.05 2.14 -25.65
CA GLU A 365 -4.00 1.48 -24.88
C GLU A 365 -3.28 0.41 -25.70
N GLY A 366 -2.01 0.67 -26.01
CA GLY A 366 -1.09 -0.32 -26.56
C GLY A 366 -0.58 -1.30 -25.49
N PRO A 367 0.02 -2.44 -25.91
CA PRO A 367 0.52 -3.48 -24.99
C PRO A 367 1.56 -2.97 -23.99
N GLU A 368 2.28 -1.89 -24.29
CA GLU A 368 3.25 -1.23 -23.41
C GLU A 368 2.62 -0.53 -22.20
N VAL A 369 1.31 -0.28 -22.23
CA VAL A 369 0.58 0.34 -21.11
C VAL A 369 0.14 -0.71 -20.08
N TYR A 370 -0.15 -1.93 -20.53
CA TYR A 370 -0.56 -3.03 -19.69
C TYR A 370 0.61 -3.55 -18.86
N LEU A 371 0.33 -3.88 -17.60
CA LEU A 371 1.30 -4.62 -16.79
C LEU A 371 1.71 -5.92 -17.51
N THR A 372 3.00 -6.22 -17.47
CA THR A 372 3.51 -7.57 -17.76
C THR A 372 3.11 -8.53 -16.65
N ALA A 373 3.18 -9.84 -16.90
CA ALA A 373 2.97 -10.86 -15.87
C ALA A 373 3.89 -10.66 -14.66
N ASP A 374 5.18 -10.35 -14.90
CA ASP A 374 6.14 -10.06 -13.82
C ASP A 374 5.65 -8.91 -12.95
N GLN A 375 5.30 -7.76 -13.56
CA GLN A 375 4.85 -6.59 -12.80
C GLN A 375 3.51 -6.83 -12.08
N LEU A 376 2.59 -7.60 -12.68
CA LEU A 376 1.31 -7.93 -12.06
C LEU A 376 1.52 -8.84 -10.84
N ILE A 377 2.31 -9.90 -10.99
CA ILE A 377 2.62 -10.84 -9.91
C ILE A 377 3.41 -10.14 -8.80
N ASP A 378 4.39 -9.31 -9.14
CA ASP A 378 5.15 -8.53 -8.16
C ASP A 378 4.24 -7.59 -7.35
N SER A 379 3.36 -6.86 -8.03
CA SER A 379 2.40 -5.97 -7.38
C SER A 379 1.42 -6.73 -6.49
N PHE A 380 0.98 -7.92 -6.92
CA PHE A 380 0.06 -8.76 -6.16
C PHE A 380 0.73 -9.32 -4.90
N VAL A 381 1.92 -9.90 -5.04
CA VAL A 381 2.70 -10.43 -3.91
C VAL A 381 3.07 -9.32 -2.91
N ASP A 382 3.43 -8.13 -3.39
CA ASP A 382 3.68 -6.96 -2.53
C ASP A 382 2.43 -6.58 -1.73
N THR A 383 1.27 -6.54 -2.39
CA THR A 383 -0.03 -6.23 -1.76
C THR A 383 -0.36 -7.23 -0.64
N VAL A 384 -0.27 -8.53 -0.93
CA VAL A 384 -0.58 -9.60 0.03
C VAL A 384 0.39 -9.57 1.23
N SER A 385 1.69 -9.35 0.98
CA SER A 385 2.71 -9.25 2.05
C SER A 385 2.48 -8.10 3.02
N LYS A 386 1.70 -7.09 2.61
CA LYS A 386 1.35 -5.90 3.38
C LYS A 386 -0.08 -5.94 3.92
N ASN A 387 -0.65 -7.16 3.98
CA ASN A 387 -1.99 -7.45 4.50
C ASN A 387 -3.15 -6.96 3.62
N GLY A 388 -2.92 -6.76 2.33
CA GLY A 388 -3.93 -6.30 1.39
C GLY A 388 -4.50 -7.42 0.51
N ASN A 389 -5.69 -7.18 -0.03
CA ASN A 389 -6.20 -7.86 -1.21
C ASN A 389 -5.91 -7.03 -2.48
N LEU A 390 -5.87 -7.68 -3.64
CA LEU A 390 -5.88 -7.04 -4.94
C LEU A 390 -7.22 -7.29 -5.63
N LEU A 391 -7.94 -6.21 -5.92
CA LEU A 391 -9.09 -6.19 -6.80
C LEU A 391 -8.63 -5.70 -8.18
N LEU A 392 -8.25 -6.65 -9.05
CA LEU A 392 -7.69 -6.34 -10.37
C LEU A 392 -8.82 -6.08 -11.36
N ASN A 393 -8.83 -4.90 -11.98
CA ASN A 393 -9.88 -4.56 -12.92
C ASN A 393 -9.64 -5.11 -14.34
N ILE A 394 -10.73 -5.58 -14.93
CA ILE A 394 -10.92 -5.98 -16.31
C ILE A 394 -11.86 -4.97 -16.97
N GLY A 395 -11.50 -4.52 -18.16
CA GLY A 395 -12.33 -3.65 -19.01
C GLY A 395 -12.77 -4.39 -20.26
N PRO A 396 -13.95 -5.02 -20.28
CA PRO A 396 -14.50 -5.70 -21.45
C PRO A 396 -14.88 -4.72 -22.57
N MET A 397 -14.80 -5.20 -23.81
CA MET A 397 -15.28 -4.49 -25.00
C MET A 397 -16.81 -4.41 -25.00
N ALA A 398 -17.37 -3.48 -25.78
CA ALA A 398 -18.83 -3.29 -25.84
C ALA A 398 -19.62 -4.57 -26.18
N ASP A 399 -19.06 -5.46 -27.00
CA ASP A 399 -19.69 -6.72 -27.38
C ASP A 399 -19.70 -7.79 -26.26
N GLY A 400 -19.00 -7.54 -25.14
CA GLY A 400 -18.90 -8.46 -24.01
C GLY A 400 -17.63 -9.31 -23.99
N THR A 401 -16.80 -9.23 -25.02
CA THR A 401 -15.52 -9.95 -25.04
C THR A 401 -14.46 -9.26 -24.17
N ILE A 402 -13.62 -10.05 -23.49
CA ILE A 402 -12.47 -9.54 -22.73
C ILE A 402 -11.28 -9.45 -23.68
N PRO A 403 -10.57 -8.31 -23.77
CA PRO A 403 -9.40 -8.18 -24.64
C PRO A 403 -8.34 -9.27 -24.37
N ASP A 404 -7.82 -9.89 -25.43
CA ASP A 404 -6.87 -11.02 -25.33
C ASP A 404 -5.69 -10.72 -24.39
N ILE A 405 -5.13 -9.51 -24.44
CA ILE A 405 -4.02 -9.13 -23.56
C ILE A 405 -4.40 -9.14 -22.08
N GLN A 406 -5.63 -8.77 -21.72
CA GLN A 406 -6.11 -8.82 -20.35
C GLN A 406 -6.31 -10.29 -19.93
N ALA A 407 -6.96 -11.08 -20.79
CA ALA A 407 -7.17 -12.51 -20.55
C ALA A 407 -5.85 -13.28 -20.40
N ASP A 408 -4.85 -12.99 -21.23
CA ASP A 408 -3.52 -13.62 -21.16
C ASP A 408 -2.83 -13.31 -19.82
N ARG A 409 -2.88 -12.07 -19.33
CA ARG A 409 -2.30 -11.69 -18.03
C ARG A 409 -3.01 -12.37 -16.86
N ILE A 410 -4.32 -12.52 -16.95
CA ILE A 410 -5.12 -13.24 -15.96
C ILE A 410 -4.69 -14.71 -15.91
N ARG A 411 -4.55 -15.37 -17.08
CA ARG A 411 -4.09 -16.76 -17.15
C ARG A 411 -2.66 -16.95 -16.66
N GLU A 412 -1.77 -16.00 -16.96
CA GLU A 412 -0.39 -16.02 -16.45
C GLU A 412 -0.34 -15.90 -14.93
N LEU A 413 -1.17 -15.03 -14.33
CA LEU A 413 -1.33 -14.92 -12.88
C LEU A 413 -1.91 -16.21 -12.27
N GLY A 414 -2.95 -16.77 -12.90
CA GLY A 414 -3.56 -18.04 -12.49
C GLY A 414 -2.58 -19.21 -12.51
N ALA A 415 -1.83 -19.37 -13.60
CA ALA A 415 -0.80 -20.41 -13.73
C ALA A 415 0.30 -20.28 -12.67
N TRP A 416 0.63 -19.06 -12.23
CA TRP A 416 1.55 -18.85 -11.11
C TRP A 416 0.92 -19.24 -9.76
N LEU A 417 -0.37 -18.89 -9.55
CA LEU A 417 -1.14 -19.25 -8.36
C LEU A 417 -1.41 -20.75 -8.23
N ASP A 418 -1.47 -21.51 -9.33
CA ASP A 418 -1.56 -22.98 -9.29
C ASP A 418 -0.32 -23.61 -8.61
N VAL A 419 0.84 -22.95 -8.73
CA VAL A 419 2.10 -23.43 -8.14
C VAL A 419 2.34 -22.84 -6.76
N ASN A 420 2.09 -21.54 -6.58
CA ASN A 420 2.50 -20.79 -5.39
C ASN A 420 1.34 -20.33 -4.51
N GLY A 421 0.09 -20.63 -4.89
CA GLY A 421 -1.11 -20.15 -4.19
C GLY A 421 -1.25 -20.61 -2.74
N GLU A 422 -0.55 -21.69 -2.34
CA GLU A 422 -0.45 -22.10 -0.93
C GLU A 422 0.12 -20.98 -0.04
N ALA A 423 1.07 -20.19 -0.56
CA ALA A 423 1.71 -19.09 0.14
C ALA A 423 0.88 -17.78 0.15
N ILE A 424 -0.26 -17.77 -0.53
CA ILE A 424 -1.08 -16.57 -0.76
C ILE A 424 -2.45 -16.73 -0.11
N ARG A 425 -3.22 -17.73 -0.54
CA ARG A 425 -4.60 -17.92 -0.07
C ARG A 425 -4.60 -18.28 1.41
N GLY A 426 -5.35 -17.54 2.22
CA GLY A 426 -5.38 -17.70 3.68
C GLY A 426 -4.10 -17.34 4.41
N SER A 427 -3.15 -16.67 3.75
CA SER A 427 -1.93 -16.20 4.41
C SER A 427 -2.15 -14.88 5.14
N THR A 428 -1.22 -14.51 6.01
CA THR A 428 -1.12 -13.19 6.64
C THR A 428 0.28 -12.61 6.44
N TYR A 429 0.46 -11.32 6.71
CA TYR A 429 1.76 -10.67 6.71
C TYR A 429 2.70 -11.22 7.81
N TRP A 430 4.01 -11.11 7.56
CA TRP A 430 5.05 -11.25 8.59
C TRP A 430 5.43 -9.88 9.17
N HIS A 431 6.33 -9.79 10.16
CA HIS A 431 6.60 -8.53 10.85
C HIS A 431 7.24 -7.42 10.00
N HIS A 432 7.83 -7.78 8.86
CA HIS A 432 8.15 -6.87 7.77
C HIS A 432 7.88 -7.58 6.43
N ALA A 433 7.67 -6.78 5.39
CA ALA A 433 7.21 -7.27 4.09
C ALA A 433 8.36 -7.69 3.17
N ASP A 434 9.54 -7.07 3.28
CA ASP A 434 10.70 -7.20 2.38
C ASP A 434 11.98 -7.61 3.12
N ASP A 435 13.11 -7.81 2.44
CA ASP A 435 14.37 -8.23 3.08
C ASP A 435 15.56 -7.42 2.57
N VAL A 436 16.28 -6.78 3.50
CA VAL A 436 17.44 -5.93 3.20
C VAL A 436 18.72 -6.71 2.89
N ASN A 437 18.82 -7.97 3.33
CA ASN A 437 19.97 -8.84 3.09
C ASN A 437 19.72 -9.80 1.92
N SER A 438 18.57 -9.73 1.27
CA SER A 438 18.28 -10.55 0.10
C SER A 438 18.98 -10.05 -1.15
N ASN A 439 19.60 -10.97 -1.89
CA ASN A 439 20.29 -10.69 -3.14
C ASN A 439 19.33 -10.41 -4.31
N VAL A 440 18.03 -10.67 -4.11
CA VAL A 440 16.94 -10.32 -5.02
C VAL A 440 15.76 -9.77 -4.24
N PRO A 441 14.86 -8.96 -4.84
CA PRO A 441 13.64 -8.54 -4.14
C PRO A 441 12.83 -9.75 -3.69
N VAL A 442 12.45 -9.79 -2.41
CA VAL A 442 11.60 -10.84 -1.82
C VAL A 442 10.42 -10.23 -1.08
N ARG A 443 9.38 -11.04 -0.88
CA ARG A 443 8.25 -10.73 -0.02
C ARG A 443 7.90 -11.88 0.91
N TYR A 444 7.38 -11.53 2.08
CA TYR A 444 7.04 -12.49 3.13
C TYR A 444 5.54 -12.63 3.35
N THR A 445 5.10 -13.88 3.50
CA THR A 445 3.78 -14.24 4.02
C THR A 445 3.90 -15.38 5.03
N VAL A 446 2.92 -15.50 5.92
CA VAL A 446 2.85 -16.57 6.93
C VAL A 446 1.55 -17.31 6.76
N LYS A 447 1.59 -18.64 6.83
CA LYS A 447 0.39 -19.48 6.83
C LYS A 447 0.69 -20.80 7.54
N ASP A 448 -0.26 -21.27 8.35
CA ASP A 448 -0.20 -22.55 9.06
C ASP A 448 1.10 -22.75 9.88
N GLY A 449 1.68 -21.64 10.33
CA GLY A 449 2.94 -21.59 11.07
C GLY A 449 4.22 -21.72 10.26
N ASP A 450 4.13 -21.81 8.94
CA ASP A 450 5.28 -21.72 8.04
C ASP A 450 5.47 -20.29 7.53
N LEU A 451 6.74 -19.92 7.31
CA LEU A 451 7.09 -18.67 6.64
C LEU A 451 7.31 -18.96 5.16
N TYR A 452 6.67 -18.18 4.31
CA TYR A 452 6.86 -18.21 2.89
C TYR A 452 7.68 -16.99 2.44
N VAL A 453 8.66 -17.25 1.59
CA VAL A 453 9.54 -16.23 1.01
C VAL A 453 9.34 -16.28 -0.50
N THR A 454 8.73 -15.26 -1.08
CA THR A 454 8.53 -15.17 -2.53
C THR A 454 9.59 -14.26 -3.13
N ALA A 455 10.56 -14.84 -3.83
CA ALA A 455 11.54 -14.10 -4.61
C ALA A 455 10.94 -13.65 -5.94
N LEU A 456 10.97 -12.35 -6.21
CA LEU A 456 10.38 -11.72 -7.40
C LEU A 456 11.20 -11.95 -8.68
N GLN A 457 12.32 -12.65 -8.56
CA GLN A 457 13.13 -13.13 -9.67
C GLN A 457 13.99 -14.31 -9.20
N TRP A 458 14.59 -15.04 -10.16
CA TRP A 458 15.42 -16.19 -9.81
C TRP A 458 16.72 -15.74 -9.10
N PRO A 459 17.03 -16.23 -7.88
CA PRO A 459 18.14 -15.73 -7.08
C PRO A 459 19.53 -16.20 -7.53
N GLY A 460 19.63 -17.16 -8.45
CA GLY A 460 20.90 -17.70 -8.94
C GLY A 460 21.27 -19.02 -8.25
N GLU A 461 22.53 -19.15 -7.80
CA GLU A 461 23.03 -20.34 -7.09
C GLU A 461 22.71 -20.32 -5.59
N GLU A 462 22.50 -19.13 -5.02
CA GLU A 462 22.18 -18.94 -3.61
C GLU A 462 21.11 -17.85 -3.47
N LEU A 463 20.16 -18.07 -2.57
CA LEU A 463 19.27 -17.03 -2.05
C LEU A 463 19.82 -16.60 -0.68
N THR A 464 20.14 -15.32 -0.52
CA THR A 464 20.46 -14.74 0.78
C THR A 464 19.19 -14.12 1.38
N LEU A 465 19.08 -14.15 2.71
CA LEU A 465 17.97 -13.59 3.47
C LEU A 465 18.50 -13.07 4.81
N SER A 466 17.72 -12.26 5.50
CA SER A 466 18.07 -11.73 6.80
C SER A 466 18.10 -12.81 7.90
N GLY A 467 19.01 -12.62 8.85
CA GLY A 467 19.25 -13.52 9.98
C GLY A 467 18.11 -13.55 10.99
N ASP A 468 17.20 -12.57 10.91
CA ASP A 468 16.03 -12.40 11.77
C ASP A 468 14.88 -13.36 11.44
N ILE A 469 14.98 -14.10 10.33
CA ILE A 469 14.06 -15.19 10.05
C ILE A 469 14.10 -16.20 11.21
N PRO A 470 12.97 -16.53 11.86
CA PRO A 470 12.96 -17.45 12.99
C PRO A 470 13.19 -18.88 12.51
N MET A 471 14.41 -19.40 12.69
CA MET A 471 14.77 -20.77 12.31
C MET A 471 15.37 -21.56 13.47
N ALA A 472 15.18 -22.87 13.40
CA ALA A 472 15.80 -23.85 14.28
C ALA A 472 16.73 -24.77 13.46
N ARG A 473 17.62 -25.52 14.13
CA ARG A 473 18.45 -26.54 13.44
C ARG A 473 17.66 -27.59 12.65
N GLY A 474 16.38 -27.79 13.00
CA GLY A 474 15.49 -28.73 12.34
C GLY A 474 14.61 -28.11 11.26
N SER A 475 14.74 -26.80 10.99
CA SER A 475 13.97 -26.13 9.93
C SER A 475 14.34 -26.69 8.56
N SER A 476 13.34 -26.83 7.70
CA SER A 476 13.50 -27.23 6.30
C SER A 476 13.07 -26.10 5.39
N VAL A 477 13.83 -25.90 4.31
CA VAL A 477 13.49 -24.99 3.23
C VAL A 477 13.15 -25.85 2.00
N THR A 478 12.02 -25.60 1.37
CA THR A 478 11.57 -26.26 0.13
C THR A 478 11.13 -25.21 -0.88
N LEU A 479 11.29 -25.49 -2.17
CA LEU A 479 10.85 -24.62 -3.27
C LEU A 479 9.52 -25.12 -3.81
N LEU A 480 8.49 -24.28 -3.83
CA LEU A 480 7.21 -24.64 -4.45
C LEU A 480 7.37 -24.87 -5.96
N GLY A 481 6.60 -25.82 -6.50
CA GLY A 481 6.72 -26.26 -7.90
C GLY A 481 7.98 -27.07 -8.24
N SER A 482 8.78 -27.48 -7.24
CA SER A 482 9.89 -28.42 -7.40
C SER A 482 9.49 -29.86 -7.03
N ASP A 483 10.46 -30.76 -6.94
CA ASP A 483 10.26 -32.15 -6.48
C ASP A 483 10.05 -32.30 -4.96
N GLY A 484 10.07 -31.18 -4.23
CA GLY A 484 9.92 -31.14 -2.78
C GLY A 484 11.19 -31.52 -2.01
N GLU A 485 12.33 -31.66 -2.69
CA GLU A 485 13.61 -31.87 -2.01
C GLU A 485 13.96 -30.66 -1.13
N ARG A 486 14.55 -30.97 0.04
CA ARG A 486 14.96 -29.94 1.00
C ARG A 486 16.22 -29.25 0.48
N LEU A 487 16.14 -27.92 0.39
CA LEU A 487 17.28 -27.10 0.04
C LEU A 487 18.23 -26.97 1.24
N PRO A 488 19.55 -27.16 1.03
CA PRO A 488 20.54 -26.87 2.06
C PRO A 488 20.47 -25.39 2.45
N TRP A 489 20.60 -25.11 3.73
CA TRP A 489 20.70 -23.74 4.21
C TRP A 489 21.71 -23.64 5.36
N ARG A 490 22.25 -22.45 5.54
CA ARG A 490 23.12 -22.09 6.66
C ARG A 490 22.80 -20.68 7.15
N ARG A 491 23.16 -20.40 8.41
CA ARG A 491 23.12 -19.04 8.97
C ARG A 491 24.51 -18.66 9.41
N ASP A 492 24.99 -17.54 8.88
CA ASP A 492 26.27 -16.93 9.19
C ASP A 492 26.03 -15.51 9.71
N GLY A 493 25.76 -15.39 11.01
CA GLY A 493 25.42 -14.10 11.63
C GLY A 493 24.08 -13.56 11.12
N GLU A 494 24.12 -12.37 10.52
CA GLU A 494 22.97 -11.61 10.00
C GLU A 494 22.43 -12.16 8.67
N VAL A 495 23.02 -13.21 8.12
CA VAL A 495 22.64 -13.75 6.80
C VAL A 495 22.25 -15.23 6.91
N VAL A 496 21.08 -15.56 6.39
CA VAL A 496 20.67 -16.92 6.03
C VAL A 496 20.95 -17.11 4.55
N THR A 497 21.65 -18.20 4.20
CA THR A 497 21.91 -18.58 2.80
C THR A 497 21.24 -19.90 2.51
N VAL A 498 20.39 -19.93 1.49
CA VAL A 498 19.76 -21.13 0.93
C VAL A 498 20.46 -21.48 -0.38
N THR A 499 20.98 -22.70 -0.50
CA THR A 499 21.62 -23.18 -1.72
C THR A 499 20.55 -23.65 -2.71
N MET A 500 20.57 -23.06 -3.90
CA MET A 500 19.61 -23.33 -4.96
C MET A 500 19.93 -24.63 -5.72
N PRO A 501 18.91 -25.28 -6.34
CA PRO A 501 19.15 -26.41 -7.23
C PRO A 501 19.96 -25.98 -8.46
N GLY A 502 20.89 -26.83 -8.91
CA GLY A 502 21.83 -26.53 -10.01
C GLY A 502 21.21 -26.38 -11.42
N ALA A 503 19.88 -26.31 -11.53
CA ALA A 503 19.16 -26.23 -12.80
C ALA A 503 18.53 -24.84 -13.08
N GLY A 504 18.72 -23.85 -12.21
CA GLY A 504 18.20 -22.49 -12.41
C GLY A 504 16.65 -22.43 -12.41
N ALA A 505 16.06 -21.42 -13.06
CA ALA A 505 14.60 -21.28 -13.17
C ALA A 505 13.89 -22.52 -13.75
N ALA A 506 14.59 -23.39 -14.49
CA ALA A 506 14.05 -24.65 -15.00
C ALA A 506 13.91 -25.74 -13.93
N ALA A 507 14.39 -25.52 -12.71
CA ALA A 507 14.28 -26.45 -11.58
C ALA A 507 12.87 -26.50 -10.95
N THR A 508 11.99 -25.57 -11.33
CA THR A 508 10.62 -25.46 -10.82
C THR A 508 9.65 -25.24 -11.98
N SER A 509 8.39 -25.62 -11.77
CA SER A 509 7.30 -25.27 -12.67
C SER A 509 6.87 -23.81 -12.56
N SER A 510 7.31 -23.09 -11.53
CA SER A 510 7.02 -21.66 -11.36
C SER A 510 7.77 -20.79 -12.38
N ARG A 511 7.15 -19.66 -12.75
CA ARG A 511 7.72 -18.59 -13.59
C ARG A 511 7.46 -17.24 -12.91
N HIS A 512 8.12 -16.18 -13.36
CA HIS A 512 7.97 -14.81 -12.82
C HIS A 512 8.52 -14.67 -11.39
N ALA A 513 7.88 -15.29 -10.40
CA ALA A 513 8.32 -15.31 -9.00
C ALA A 513 8.43 -16.75 -8.44
N TYR A 514 9.23 -16.94 -7.39
CA TYR A 514 9.62 -18.24 -6.87
C TYR A 514 9.44 -18.29 -5.35
N THR A 515 8.57 -19.16 -4.86
CA THR A 515 8.23 -19.21 -3.44
C THR A 515 8.91 -20.35 -2.70
N PHE A 516 9.58 -20.00 -1.60
CA PHE A 516 10.25 -20.91 -0.69
C PHE A 516 9.43 -21.03 0.59
N GLN A 517 9.14 -22.27 1.00
CA GLN A 517 8.49 -22.57 2.27
C GLN A 517 9.57 -22.89 3.31
N ILE A 518 9.55 -22.18 4.42
CA ILE A 518 10.39 -22.44 5.59
C ILE A 518 9.50 -23.01 6.68
N SER A 519 9.61 -24.32 6.87
CA SER A 519 8.86 -25.03 7.91
C SER A 519 9.74 -25.38 9.10
N THR A 520 9.21 -25.16 10.29
CA THR A 520 9.88 -25.50 11.55
C THR A 520 9.00 -26.40 12.41
N PRO A 521 9.05 -27.73 12.25
CA PRO A 521 8.17 -28.64 12.97
C PRO A 521 8.26 -28.48 14.51
N GLY A 522 7.10 -28.19 15.10
CA GLY A 522 6.93 -28.08 16.56
C GLY A 522 7.39 -26.74 17.16
N SER A 523 7.58 -25.69 16.35
CA SER A 523 7.79 -24.32 16.86
C SER A 523 6.50 -23.55 17.14
N GLY A 524 5.33 -24.05 16.71
CA GLY A 524 4.10 -23.25 16.66
C GLY A 524 4.14 -22.25 15.51
N ASP A 525 3.17 -21.33 15.49
CA ASP A 525 3.03 -20.35 14.42
C ASP A 525 4.22 -19.37 14.37
N VAL A 526 4.88 -19.23 13.21
CA VAL A 526 5.95 -18.25 12.98
C VAL A 526 5.46 -16.80 13.14
N LYS A 527 4.17 -16.52 12.93
CA LYS A 527 3.60 -15.20 13.25
C LYS A 527 3.74 -14.85 14.73
N ASP A 528 3.75 -15.86 15.61
CA ASP A 528 3.96 -15.68 17.05
C ASP A 528 5.45 -15.65 17.44
N ALA A 529 6.39 -15.74 16.48
CA ALA A 529 7.80 -15.73 16.79
C ALA A 529 8.22 -14.39 17.40
N VAL A 530 9.04 -14.44 18.46
CA VAL A 530 9.59 -13.25 19.09
C VAL A 530 10.44 -12.49 18.09
N HIS A 531 10.23 -11.19 17.94
CA HIS A 531 11.06 -10.28 17.16
C HIS A 531 12.06 -9.56 18.06
N SER A 532 13.15 -9.04 17.49
CA SER A 532 14.13 -8.31 18.28
C SER A 532 14.65 -7.09 17.55
N THR A 533 14.92 -6.05 18.31
CA THR A 533 15.62 -4.85 17.86
C THR A 533 16.86 -4.65 18.71
N MET A 534 17.85 -3.94 18.17
CA MET A 534 19.07 -3.58 18.87
C MET A 534 19.31 -2.08 18.73
N GLU A 535 19.60 -1.44 19.85
CA GLU A 535 20.07 -0.06 19.91
C GLU A 535 21.56 -0.06 20.27
N LEU A 536 22.34 0.66 19.47
CA LEU A 536 23.77 0.91 19.65
C LEU A 536 24.01 2.42 19.52
N PRO A 537 25.08 2.97 20.10
CA PRO A 537 25.55 4.29 19.72
C PRO A 537 26.10 4.28 18.29
N ASP A 538 26.02 5.41 17.59
CA ASP A 538 26.60 5.58 16.26
C ASP A 538 28.13 5.40 16.29
N ASP A 539 28.77 5.91 17.34
CA ASP A 539 30.21 5.85 17.58
C ASP A 539 30.58 5.42 19.01
N ALA A 540 31.77 4.83 19.14
CA ALA A 540 32.35 4.44 20.42
C ALA A 540 33.87 4.63 20.47
N ASP A 541 34.37 4.98 21.66
CA ASP A 541 35.78 5.15 21.93
C ASP A 541 36.49 3.83 22.23
N ARG A 542 37.75 3.72 21.78
CA ARG A 542 38.63 2.58 22.07
C ARG A 542 38.77 2.39 23.59
N GLY A 543 38.48 1.18 24.07
CA GLY A 543 38.59 0.84 25.49
C GLY A 543 37.59 1.53 26.42
N GLN A 544 36.67 2.36 25.91
CA GLN A 544 35.58 2.90 26.70
C GLN A 544 34.32 2.04 26.54
N PRO A 545 33.61 1.73 27.64
CA PRO A 545 32.40 0.94 27.55
C PRO A 545 31.25 1.76 26.97
N PHE A 546 30.41 1.12 26.16
CA PHE A 546 29.10 1.61 25.75
C PHE A 546 28.01 0.57 26.06
N THR A 547 26.76 1.01 26.03
CA THR A 547 25.59 0.14 26.27
C THR A 547 24.99 -0.29 24.94
N ALA A 548 24.84 -1.60 24.74
CA ALA A 548 23.99 -2.17 23.70
C ALA A 548 22.68 -2.64 24.35
N THR A 549 21.56 -2.23 23.79
CA THR A 549 20.22 -2.57 24.31
C THR A 549 19.52 -3.47 23.30
N VAL A 550 19.14 -4.68 23.71
CA VAL A 550 18.36 -5.59 22.86
C VAL A 550 16.96 -5.71 23.44
N THR A 551 15.96 -5.37 22.64
CA THR A 551 14.56 -5.52 23.01
C THR A 551 13.97 -6.68 22.23
N ALA A 552 13.31 -7.60 22.91
CA ALA A 552 12.60 -8.71 22.32
C ALA A 552 11.09 -8.53 22.54
N THR A 553 10.29 -8.64 21.48
CA THR A 553 8.84 -8.40 21.51
C THR A 553 8.12 -9.65 21.01
N ASN A 554 7.08 -10.07 21.71
CA ASN A 554 6.18 -11.12 21.29
C ASN A 554 4.96 -10.50 20.58
N PRO A 555 4.87 -10.55 19.24
CA PRO A 555 3.72 -10.03 18.49
C PRO A 555 2.53 -10.98 18.51
N GLY A 556 2.72 -12.19 19.05
CA GLY A 556 1.82 -13.31 18.88
C GLY A 556 0.65 -13.29 19.85
N SER A 557 -0.33 -14.14 19.54
CA SER A 557 -1.53 -14.34 20.38
C SER A 557 -1.27 -15.23 21.61
N ARG A 558 -0.08 -15.84 21.70
CA ARG A 558 0.30 -16.80 22.75
C ARG A 558 1.55 -16.33 23.48
N THR A 559 1.71 -16.74 24.75
CA THR A 559 2.92 -16.46 25.52
C THR A 559 4.14 -17.17 24.92
N SER A 560 5.19 -16.41 24.65
CA SER A 560 6.51 -16.92 24.28
C SER A 560 7.33 -17.21 25.53
N SER A 561 7.67 -18.48 25.78
CA SER A 561 8.38 -18.90 26.99
C SER A 561 9.89 -18.95 26.84
N ASP A 562 10.59 -18.70 27.95
CA ASP A 562 12.06 -18.84 28.07
C ASP A 562 12.84 -18.05 27.00
N VAL A 563 12.43 -16.80 26.79
CA VAL A 563 13.07 -15.89 25.84
C VAL A 563 14.45 -15.48 26.35
N ARG A 564 15.47 -15.73 25.54
CA ARG A 564 16.88 -15.47 25.88
C ARG A 564 17.58 -14.70 24.77
N VAL A 565 18.48 -13.82 25.18
CA VAL A 565 19.32 -13.03 24.28
C VAL A 565 20.79 -13.33 24.57
N ALA A 566 21.58 -13.53 23.53
CA ALA A 566 23.04 -13.58 23.60
C ALA A 566 23.62 -12.49 22.69
N LEU A 567 24.60 -11.74 23.18
CA LEU A 567 25.27 -10.70 22.40
C LEU A 567 26.68 -11.17 22.04
N ASP A 568 26.97 -11.19 20.75
CA ASP A 568 28.28 -11.51 20.19
C ASP A 568 28.92 -10.23 19.64
N VAL A 569 30.17 -10.00 20.05
CA VAL A 569 30.96 -8.80 19.74
C VAL A 569 32.21 -9.17 18.95
N PRO A 570 32.82 -8.21 18.22
CA PRO A 570 34.06 -8.45 17.47
C PRO A 570 35.18 -9.09 18.31
N ALA A 571 36.06 -9.83 17.64
CA ALA A 571 37.19 -10.48 18.30
C ALA A 571 38.07 -9.47 19.05
N GLY A 572 38.42 -9.79 20.31
CA GLY A 572 39.22 -8.92 21.17
C GLY A 572 38.41 -7.92 22.00
N TRP A 573 37.13 -7.69 21.67
CA TRP A 573 36.24 -6.86 22.48
C TRP A 573 35.72 -7.65 23.68
N SER A 574 35.14 -6.94 24.67
CA SER A 574 34.51 -7.57 25.83
C SER A 574 33.06 -7.16 25.99
N VAL A 575 32.22 -8.06 26.51
CA VAL A 575 30.78 -7.85 26.72
C VAL A 575 30.33 -8.42 28.08
N ARG A 576 29.52 -7.67 28.83
CA ARG A 576 29.03 -8.07 30.17
C ARG A 576 27.58 -7.62 30.45
N PRO A 577 26.68 -8.54 30.86
CA PRO A 577 26.80 -9.99 30.68
C PRO A 577 26.92 -10.31 29.18
N SER A 578 27.27 -11.54 28.76
CA SER A 578 27.18 -11.92 27.33
C SER A 578 25.84 -12.56 26.97
N ARG A 579 25.00 -12.83 27.98
CA ARG A 579 23.68 -13.46 27.84
C ARG A 579 22.72 -12.90 28.87
N ALA A 580 21.45 -12.79 28.49
CA ALA A 580 20.35 -12.39 29.35
C ALA A 580 19.16 -13.35 29.17
N ASN A 581 18.40 -13.56 30.24
CA ASN A 581 17.13 -14.28 30.20
C ASN A 581 16.00 -13.27 30.48
N LEU A 582 15.13 -13.10 29.49
CA LEU A 582 13.97 -12.20 29.56
C LEU A 582 12.75 -12.92 30.15
N GLY A 583 12.80 -14.24 30.29
CA GLY A 583 11.72 -15.04 30.85
C GLY A 583 10.58 -15.24 29.85
N ASP A 584 9.35 -15.28 30.35
CA ASP A 584 8.17 -15.44 29.52
C ASP A 584 7.63 -14.08 29.07
N LEU A 585 7.37 -13.93 27.78
CA LEU A 585 6.76 -12.74 27.20
C LEU A 585 5.29 -13.04 26.87
N PRO A 586 4.30 -12.38 27.50
CA PRO A 586 2.89 -12.52 27.12
C PRO A 586 2.64 -11.97 25.70
N PRO A 587 1.44 -12.19 25.12
CA PRO A 587 1.01 -11.48 23.91
C PRO A 587 1.22 -9.97 24.03
N ASP A 588 1.75 -9.36 22.97
CA ASP A 588 2.17 -7.94 22.89
C ASP A 588 3.21 -7.52 23.95
N GLY A 589 3.78 -8.48 24.67
CA GLY A 589 4.76 -8.25 25.72
C GLY A 589 6.17 -8.07 25.15
N SER A 590 6.93 -7.16 25.76
CA SER A 590 8.34 -6.96 25.44
C SER A 590 9.23 -7.12 26.68
N GLY A 591 10.49 -7.49 26.43
CA GLY A 591 11.54 -7.57 27.42
C GLY A 591 12.84 -7.00 26.86
N THR A 592 13.60 -6.32 27.71
CA THR A 592 14.84 -5.64 27.30
C THR A 592 16.03 -6.18 28.09
N ALA A 593 17.14 -6.38 27.40
CA ALA A 593 18.43 -6.74 27.98
C ALA A 593 19.48 -5.68 27.62
N GLU A 594 20.17 -5.17 28.64
CA GLU A 594 21.31 -4.27 28.48
C GLU A 594 22.63 -5.04 28.59
N PHE A 595 23.55 -4.71 27.70
CA PHE A 595 24.87 -5.30 27.61
C PHE A 595 25.92 -4.19 27.62
N VAL A 596 26.91 -4.29 28.50
CA VAL A 596 28.05 -3.37 28.50
C VAL A 596 29.12 -3.94 27.56
N VAL A 597 29.33 -3.28 26.43
CA VAL A 597 30.33 -3.64 25.42
C VAL A 597 31.53 -2.72 25.57
N THR A 598 32.74 -3.24 25.44
CA THR A 598 33.98 -2.43 25.47
C THR A 598 34.85 -2.80 24.27
N PRO A 599 35.04 -1.87 23.31
CA PRO A 599 35.97 -2.04 22.20
C PRO A 599 37.39 -2.32 22.66
N ALA A 600 38.14 -3.08 21.88
CA ALA A 600 39.56 -3.29 22.15
C ALA A 600 40.33 -1.96 22.08
N LEU A 601 41.37 -1.80 22.92
CA LEU A 601 42.20 -0.58 22.93
C LEU A 601 42.95 -0.38 21.60
N ASP A 602 43.22 -1.47 20.89
CA ASP A 602 43.92 -1.53 19.61
C ASP A 602 42.98 -1.74 18.41
N ALA A 603 41.67 -1.53 18.59
CA ALA A 603 40.71 -1.57 17.49
C ALA A 603 41.07 -0.53 16.41
N ALA A 604 41.11 -0.96 15.15
CA ALA A 604 41.29 -0.06 14.01
C ALA A 604 40.11 0.91 13.90
N THR A 605 40.32 2.09 13.30
CA THR A 605 39.20 2.98 12.94
C THR A 605 38.40 2.31 11.84
N ASP A 606 37.20 1.83 12.18
CA ASP A 606 36.34 1.12 11.23
C ASP A 606 34.90 1.04 11.77
N GLN A 607 33.98 0.59 10.93
CA GLN A 607 32.63 0.19 11.31
C GLN A 607 32.64 -1.29 11.72
N TYR A 608 32.20 -1.57 12.93
CA TYR A 608 32.12 -2.92 13.49
C TYR A 608 30.69 -3.38 13.61
N THR A 609 30.48 -4.69 13.46
CA THR A 609 29.17 -5.31 13.66
C THR A 609 29.09 -5.96 15.04
N VAL A 610 28.03 -5.63 15.77
CA VAL A 610 27.61 -6.34 16.98
C VAL A 610 26.35 -7.12 16.64
N THR A 611 26.28 -8.39 17.03
CA THR A 611 25.12 -9.24 16.72
C THR A 611 24.43 -9.73 17.98
N ALA A 612 23.10 -9.79 17.95
CA ALA A 612 22.31 -10.40 19.00
C ALA A 612 21.55 -11.60 18.46
N GLN A 613 21.75 -12.73 19.12
CA GLN A 613 20.94 -13.90 18.92
C GLN A 613 19.81 -13.93 19.97
N THR A 614 18.57 -13.82 19.50
CA THR A 614 17.38 -14.04 20.34
C THR A 614 16.86 -15.44 20.10
N SER A 615 16.46 -16.13 21.16
CA SER A 615 15.86 -17.47 21.10
C SER A 615 14.62 -17.55 21.97
N ALA A 616 13.59 -18.20 21.44
CA ALA A 616 12.36 -18.53 22.14
C ALA A 616 12.01 -20.00 21.81
N GLY A 617 12.05 -20.87 22.82
CA GLY A 617 11.94 -22.32 22.61
C GLY A 617 13.04 -22.87 21.70
N ARG A 618 12.66 -23.35 20.50
CA ARG A 618 13.60 -23.89 19.50
C ARG A 618 13.98 -22.89 18.41
N LEU A 619 13.19 -21.84 18.26
CA LEU A 619 13.42 -20.81 17.26
C LEU A 619 14.53 -19.90 17.73
N SER A 620 15.33 -19.45 16.76
CA SER A 620 16.34 -18.45 16.97
C SER A 620 16.42 -17.54 15.78
N GLN A 621 16.78 -16.30 16.05
CA GLN A 621 16.96 -15.25 15.06
C GLN A 621 18.21 -14.45 15.44
N VAL A 622 18.85 -13.84 14.44
CA VAL A 622 20.05 -13.05 14.62
C VAL A 622 19.86 -11.71 13.94
N ILE A 623 19.92 -10.66 14.74
CA ILE A 623 20.00 -9.28 14.26
C ILE A 623 21.41 -8.76 14.48
N GLY A 624 21.81 -7.74 13.73
CA GLY A 624 23.01 -6.99 14.06
C GLY A 624 22.79 -5.49 13.98
N GLY A 625 23.72 -4.79 14.62
CA GLY A 625 23.84 -3.35 14.58
C GLY A 625 25.28 -2.99 14.28
N LYS A 626 25.46 -1.82 13.66
CA LYS A 626 26.77 -1.27 13.32
C LYS A 626 27.15 -0.19 14.33
N VAL A 627 28.43 -0.15 14.69
CA VAL A 627 29.01 0.91 15.54
C VAL A 627 30.36 1.31 14.98
N VAL A 628 30.61 2.60 14.84
CA VAL A 628 31.90 3.14 14.41
C VAL A 628 32.82 3.21 15.62
N VAL A 629 34.07 2.75 15.49
CA VAL A 629 35.04 2.85 16.60
C VAL A 629 36.24 3.68 16.24
N GLY A 630 36.60 4.64 17.11
CA GLY A 630 37.86 5.39 17.01
C GLY A 630 37.93 6.35 15.83
N PHE A 631 36.79 6.82 15.34
CA PHE A 631 36.69 7.89 14.34
C PHE A 631 36.95 9.25 14.99
N GLU A 632 37.84 10.03 14.39
CA GLU A 632 38.03 11.43 14.71
C GLU A 632 37.89 12.24 13.42
N SER A 633 37.05 13.28 13.45
CA SER A 633 36.86 14.16 12.30
C SER A 633 38.15 14.92 11.96
N VAL A 634 38.51 14.92 10.67
CA VAL A 634 39.67 15.68 10.15
C VAL A 634 39.33 17.12 9.76
N VAL A 635 38.07 17.50 9.90
CA VAL A 635 37.62 18.90 9.78
C VAL A 635 36.78 19.31 10.98
N ASP A 636 36.78 20.59 11.29
CA ASP A 636 35.80 21.21 12.18
C ASP A 636 34.77 21.95 11.33
N VAL A 637 33.50 21.55 11.39
CA VAL A 637 32.41 22.28 10.69
C VAL A 637 32.18 23.59 11.43
N VAL A 638 32.59 24.73 10.90
CA VAL A 638 32.42 26.05 11.55
C VAL A 638 30.99 26.55 11.40
N ALA A 639 30.40 26.40 10.21
CA ALA A 639 29.03 26.78 9.91
C ALA A 639 28.45 25.95 8.75
N PRO A 640 27.13 25.72 8.71
CA PRO A 640 26.18 26.01 9.78
C PRO A 640 26.24 24.95 10.89
N GLU A 641 25.95 25.35 12.13
CA GLU A 641 26.07 24.47 13.30
C GLU A 641 25.22 23.19 13.19
N LYS A 642 24.10 23.25 12.47
CA LYS A 642 23.19 22.11 12.28
C LYS A 642 23.77 20.95 11.47
N LEU A 643 24.88 21.14 10.76
CA LEU A 643 25.59 20.05 10.07
C LEU A 643 26.65 19.38 10.95
N ARG A 644 26.71 19.75 12.24
CA ARG A 644 27.52 19.04 13.25
C ARG A 644 26.72 17.92 13.90
N PRO A 645 27.38 16.85 14.35
CA PRO A 645 28.79 16.51 14.11
C PRO A 645 28.99 15.93 12.70
N ALA A 646 30.22 15.99 12.21
CA ALA A 646 30.65 15.16 11.07
C ALA A 646 30.72 13.69 11.51
N VAL A 647 30.49 12.77 10.58
CA VAL A 647 30.42 11.33 10.82
C VAL A 647 31.43 10.60 9.94
N MET A 648 31.62 9.30 10.16
CA MET A 648 32.49 8.50 9.28
C MET A 648 31.74 8.15 7.99
N ALA A 649 32.41 8.29 6.85
CA ALA A 649 31.89 7.87 5.55
C ALA A 649 31.95 6.34 5.43
N VAL A 650 30.80 5.68 5.58
CA VAL A 650 30.62 4.22 5.46
C VAL A 650 29.23 3.90 4.93
N GLU A 651 29.04 2.68 4.44
CA GLU A 651 27.71 2.16 4.14
C GLU A 651 26.80 2.21 5.39
N GLY A 652 25.54 2.60 5.17
CA GLY A 652 24.56 2.85 6.21
C GLY A 652 24.65 4.22 6.88
N ALA A 653 25.71 5.00 6.64
CA ALA A 653 25.78 6.36 7.17
C ALA A 653 24.69 7.24 6.54
N GLU A 654 23.94 7.95 7.38
CA GLU A 654 23.01 8.98 6.91
C GLU A 654 23.77 10.07 6.16
N TYR A 655 23.23 10.48 5.02
CA TYR A 655 23.82 11.56 4.24
C TYR A 655 23.11 12.91 4.49
N TYR A 656 21.88 12.88 5.04
CA TYR A 656 21.15 14.05 5.51
C TYR A 656 21.06 14.09 7.03
N VAL A 657 21.01 15.30 7.59
CA VAL A 657 20.70 15.50 9.01
C VAL A 657 19.20 15.59 9.30
N ASP A 658 18.37 15.70 8.25
CA ASP A 658 16.94 15.95 8.31
C ASP A 658 16.10 14.92 7.52
N ARG A 659 16.73 13.83 7.03
CA ARG A 659 16.05 12.70 6.40
C ARG A 659 16.78 11.39 6.64
N ASP A 660 16.02 10.31 6.65
CA ASP A 660 16.50 8.93 6.83
C ASP A 660 16.99 8.33 5.50
N VAL A 661 17.94 9.00 4.84
CA VAL A 661 18.54 8.52 3.58
C VAL A 661 20.01 8.21 3.81
N THR A 662 20.44 7.01 3.43
CA THR A 662 21.74 6.44 3.79
C THR A 662 22.60 6.15 2.56
N ILE A 663 23.92 6.10 2.76
CA ILE A 663 24.86 5.65 1.74
C ILE A 663 24.74 4.12 1.60
N SER A 664 24.39 3.63 0.41
CA SER A 664 24.29 2.19 0.13
C SER A 664 25.58 1.62 -0.48
N ALA A 665 26.35 2.45 -1.18
CA ALA A 665 27.70 2.13 -1.63
C ALA A 665 28.54 3.40 -1.84
N LEU A 666 29.84 3.32 -1.57
CA LEU A 666 30.79 4.40 -1.80
C LEU A 666 32.14 3.85 -2.31
N PRO A 667 32.95 4.65 -3.04
CA PRO A 667 34.28 4.25 -3.45
C PRO A 667 35.16 3.85 -2.26
N ALA A 668 35.98 2.82 -2.44
CA ALA A 668 36.83 2.28 -1.37
C ALA A 668 37.84 3.32 -0.83
N SER A 669 38.22 4.30 -1.65
CA SER A 669 39.08 5.44 -1.29
C SER A 669 38.43 6.41 -0.30
N LEU A 670 37.10 6.44 -0.23
CA LEU A 670 36.35 7.34 0.64
C LEU A 670 35.89 6.66 1.95
N ARG A 671 35.96 5.32 2.03
CA ARG A 671 35.50 4.60 3.22
C ARG A 671 36.41 4.93 4.43
N GLY A 672 35.78 5.31 5.55
CA GLY A 672 36.48 5.74 6.76
C GLY A 672 36.81 7.23 6.81
N ALA A 673 36.57 7.98 5.74
CA ALA A 673 36.80 9.42 5.67
C ALA A 673 35.80 10.22 6.53
N THR A 674 36.02 11.52 6.65
CA THR A 674 35.07 12.41 7.35
C THR A 674 33.95 12.84 6.41
N LEU A 675 32.71 12.42 6.67
CA LEU A 675 31.49 12.84 5.99
C LEU A 675 30.83 13.99 6.74
N ILE A 676 30.64 15.11 6.05
CA ILE A 676 29.74 16.18 6.47
C ILE A 676 28.40 15.94 5.76
N ARG A 677 27.40 15.61 6.56
CA ARG A 677 26.02 15.41 6.11
C ARG A 677 25.46 16.73 5.60
N GLY A 678 24.65 16.66 4.54
CA GLY A 678 23.87 17.80 4.07
C GLY A 678 22.59 17.98 4.87
N ALA A 679 21.78 18.97 4.50
CA ALA A 679 20.37 19.05 4.90
C ALA A 679 19.52 19.19 3.65
N ASN A 680 18.49 18.35 3.49
CA ASN A 680 17.57 18.41 2.35
C ASN A 680 16.84 19.75 2.30
N ASP A 681 16.51 20.33 3.45
CA ASP A 681 15.81 21.61 3.50
C ASP A 681 16.70 22.80 3.06
N ASP A 682 18.02 22.61 2.90
CA ASP A 682 18.96 23.63 2.43
C ASP A 682 19.19 23.63 0.91
N LYS A 683 18.50 22.79 0.15
CA LYS A 683 18.62 22.71 -1.32
C LYS A 683 18.28 23.99 -2.09
N ARG A 684 17.83 25.04 -1.41
CA ARG A 684 17.53 26.38 -1.96
C ARG A 684 18.45 27.48 -1.44
N VAL A 685 19.44 27.15 -0.62
CA VAL A 685 20.37 28.14 -0.09
C VAL A 685 21.25 28.66 -1.24
N THR A 686 21.30 29.98 -1.41
CA THR A 686 22.11 30.67 -2.43
C THR A 686 23.34 31.37 -1.84
N ASP A 687 23.61 31.18 -0.55
CA ASP A 687 24.73 31.84 0.13
C ASP A 687 26.06 31.30 -0.42
N PRO A 688 26.96 32.15 -0.95
CA PRO A 688 28.28 31.70 -1.42
C PRO A 688 29.21 31.27 -0.27
N GLU A 689 28.91 31.63 0.99
CA GLU A 689 29.69 31.24 2.17
C GLU A 689 28.87 30.35 3.12
N TYR A 690 28.26 29.30 2.56
CA TYR A 690 27.31 28.47 3.29
C TYR A 690 27.98 27.46 4.23
N LEU A 691 28.81 26.55 3.71
CA LEU A 691 29.50 25.52 4.48
C LEU A 691 30.95 25.94 4.72
N VAL A 692 31.26 26.28 5.97
CA VAL A 692 32.60 26.71 6.40
C VAL A 692 33.24 25.60 7.21
N LEU A 693 34.42 25.15 6.79
CA LEU A 693 35.19 24.07 7.41
C LEU A 693 36.58 24.57 7.79
N ASP A 694 37.09 24.18 8.95
CA ASP A 694 38.50 24.35 9.30
C ASP A 694 39.19 22.98 9.22
N ALA A 695 40.20 22.83 8.36
CA ALA A 695 40.96 21.59 8.21
C ALA A 695 41.85 21.35 9.43
N ARG A 696 41.80 20.15 10.00
CA ARG A 696 42.62 19.76 11.17
C ARG A 696 43.93 19.10 10.74
N THR A 697 43.91 18.47 9.56
CA THR A 697 45.03 17.76 8.95
C THR A 697 45.15 18.15 7.48
N GLU A 698 46.19 17.66 6.81
CA GLU A 698 46.30 17.76 5.35
C GLU A 698 45.28 16.79 4.72
N LEU A 699 44.48 17.26 3.77
CA LEU A 699 43.35 16.47 3.24
C LEU A 699 43.01 16.79 1.78
N THR A 700 42.35 15.85 1.11
CA THR A 700 41.60 16.11 -0.14
C THR A 700 40.12 16.24 0.20
N LEU A 701 39.45 17.24 -0.39
CA LEU A 701 38.02 17.45 -0.22
C LEU A 701 37.24 16.96 -1.45
N TYR A 702 36.17 16.24 -1.21
CA TYR A 702 35.24 15.75 -2.22
C TYR A 702 33.85 16.31 -1.96
N VAL A 703 33.07 16.48 -3.02
CA VAL A 703 31.64 16.81 -2.93
C VAL A 703 30.83 15.84 -3.79
N GLY A 704 29.73 15.34 -3.23
CA GLY A 704 28.75 14.51 -3.93
C GLY A 704 27.55 15.35 -4.36
N LEU A 705 27.29 15.43 -5.66
CA LEU A 705 26.27 16.27 -6.26
C LEU A 705 25.22 15.44 -7.02
N ASP A 706 23.98 15.92 -7.07
CA ASP A 706 22.91 15.29 -7.85
C ASP A 706 23.22 15.37 -9.37
N PRO A 707 23.29 14.25 -10.09
CA PRO A 707 23.58 14.25 -11.53
C PRO A 707 22.53 15.01 -12.36
N ARG A 708 21.29 15.17 -11.86
CA ARG A 708 20.22 15.91 -12.55
C ARG A 708 20.48 17.42 -12.60
N GLY A 709 21.33 17.92 -11.70
CA GLY A 709 21.73 19.33 -11.67
C GLY A 709 22.92 19.67 -12.57
N ALA A 710 23.58 18.65 -13.14
CA ALA A 710 24.80 18.84 -13.95
C ALA A 710 24.58 19.80 -15.14
N PRO A 711 25.60 20.54 -15.60
CA PRO A 711 25.46 21.53 -16.67
C PRO A 711 24.87 20.96 -17.97
N GLU A 712 25.12 19.68 -18.25
CA GLU A 712 24.55 18.95 -19.38
C GLU A 712 23.07 18.55 -19.23
N ASN A 713 22.54 18.54 -18.01
CA ASN A 713 21.26 17.92 -17.65
C ASN A 713 20.26 18.87 -16.93
N GLY A 714 20.69 20.01 -16.38
CA GLY A 714 19.83 20.85 -15.54
C GLY A 714 20.23 22.32 -15.39
N ASP A 715 19.32 23.11 -14.78
CA ASP A 715 19.38 24.59 -14.70
C ASP A 715 19.97 25.14 -13.38
N TRP A 716 20.57 24.32 -12.52
CA TRP A 716 20.94 24.72 -11.14
C TRP A 716 22.35 24.33 -10.67
N TRP A 717 23.29 24.11 -11.60
CA TRP A 717 24.68 23.79 -11.27
C TRP A 717 25.36 24.87 -10.41
N PRO A 718 25.98 24.51 -9.25
CA PRO A 718 26.59 25.52 -8.38
C PRO A 718 27.92 26.04 -8.94
N GLY A 719 28.00 27.35 -9.23
CA GLY A 719 29.20 27.97 -9.82
C GLY A 719 30.46 27.87 -8.96
N TRP A 720 30.33 27.75 -7.64
CA TRP A 720 31.47 27.61 -6.72
C TRP A 720 32.26 26.31 -6.95
N VAL A 721 31.63 25.28 -7.53
CA VAL A 721 32.28 24.00 -7.84
C VAL A 721 33.44 24.24 -8.81
N GLU A 722 33.18 24.99 -9.89
CA GLU A 722 34.21 25.35 -10.87
C GLU A 722 35.18 26.42 -10.32
N GLU A 723 34.67 27.42 -9.60
CA GLU A 723 35.50 28.51 -9.05
C GLU A 723 36.54 28.02 -8.05
N LEU A 724 36.21 27.01 -7.24
CA LEU A 724 37.13 26.40 -6.28
C LEU A 724 38.03 25.33 -6.92
N GLY A 725 37.74 24.89 -8.15
CA GLY A 725 38.53 23.89 -8.87
C GLY A 725 38.19 22.46 -8.51
N PHE A 726 36.91 22.13 -8.35
CA PHE A 726 36.47 20.74 -8.23
C PHE A 726 36.37 20.09 -9.61
N GLU A 727 36.97 18.90 -9.76
CA GLU A 727 36.95 18.11 -10.98
C GLU A 727 36.18 16.80 -10.78
N SER A 728 35.46 16.36 -11.81
CA SER A 728 34.74 15.08 -11.75
C SER A 728 35.72 13.92 -11.62
N THR A 729 35.44 13.01 -10.70
CA THR A 729 36.21 11.77 -10.51
C THR A 729 35.78 10.66 -11.46
N GLY A 730 34.56 10.78 -12.03
CA GLY A 730 33.88 9.69 -12.74
C GLY A 730 33.31 8.59 -11.84
N GLU A 731 33.40 8.75 -10.51
CA GLU A 731 32.84 7.83 -9.51
C GLU A 731 31.52 8.37 -8.95
N GLU A 732 30.72 7.47 -8.37
CA GLU A 732 29.44 7.80 -7.75
C GLU A 732 29.33 7.22 -6.33
N ILE A 733 28.53 7.87 -5.49
CA ILE A 733 28.00 7.31 -4.24
C ILE A 733 26.58 6.83 -4.53
N ALA A 734 26.27 5.58 -4.22
CA ALA A 734 24.90 5.09 -4.24
C ALA A 734 24.21 5.40 -2.90
N VAL A 735 22.94 5.76 -2.94
CA VAL A 735 22.13 6.05 -1.75
C VAL A 735 20.88 5.17 -1.71
N ALA A 736 20.39 4.89 -0.51
CA ALA A 736 19.16 4.15 -0.25
C ALA A 736 18.19 5.01 0.57
N GLY A 737 16.90 4.96 0.24
CA GLY A 737 15.85 5.75 0.89
C GLY A 737 15.35 6.96 0.09
N ASP A 738 15.93 7.22 -1.09
CA ASP A 738 15.42 8.24 -2.04
C ASP A 738 15.25 7.64 -3.46
N PRO A 739 14.04 7.17 -3.81
CA PRO A 739 13.77 6.60 -5.14
C PRO A 739 13.99 7.60 -6.29
N GLY A 740 13.93 8.90 -5.99
CA GLY A 740 14.12 9.96 -6.99
C GLY A 740 15.58 10.31 -7.23
N GLN A 741 16.49 9.86 -6.37
CA GLN A 741 17.91 10.17 -6.44
C GLN A 741 18.74 8.97 -5.96
N PRO A 742 18.96 7.95 -6.82
CA PRO A 742 19.67 6.74 -6.41
C PRO A 742 21.18 6.91 -6.29
N THR A 743 21.77 7.97 -6.87
CA THR A 743 23.22 8.22 -6.85
C THR A 743 23.58 9.71 -6.71
N LEU A 744 24.81 9.95 -6.23
CA LEU A 744 25.50 11.24 -6.22
C LEU A 744 26.81 11.13 -7.02
N GLN A 745 27.04 12.07 -7.92
CA GLN A 745 28.29 12.17 -8.69
C GLN A 745 29.38 12.83 -7.87
N LEU A 746 30.59 12.23 -7.85
CA LEU A 746 31.70 12.69 -7.04
C LEU A 746 32.63 13.64 -7.79
N TYR A 747 32.95 14.74 -7.12
CA TYR A 747 33.92 15.73 -7.57
C TYR A 747 34.99 15.92 -6.50
N ALA A 748 36.26 15.95 -6.90
CA ALA A 748 37.41 16.14 -6.02
C ALA A 748 38.00 17.53 -6.24
N LEU A 749 38.39 18.21 -5.16
CA LEU A 749 39.13 19.47 -5.24
C LEU A 749 40.51 19.20 -5.87
N ASP A 750 40.86 19.87 -6.97
CA ASP A 750 42.16 19.72 -7.67
C ASP A 750 43.31 20.44 -6.94
N ARG A 751 43.35 20.24 -5.63
CA ARG A 751 44.47 20.57 -4.75
C ARG A 751 44.29 19.92 -3.40
N VAL A 752 45.42 19.77 -2.72
CA VAL A 752 45.46 19.43 -1.31
C VAL A 752 45.08 20.67 -0.48
N VAL A 753 44.33 20.44 0.60
CA VAL A 753 44.00 21.44 1.62
C VAL A 753 44.99 21.29 2.76
N ASP A 754 45.64 22.39 3.12
CA ASP A 754 46.65 22.39 4.19
C ASP A 754 46.00 22.30 5.57
N ALA A 755 46.71 21.69 6.53
CA ALA A 755 46.27 21.69 7.93
C ALA A 755 46.12 23.12 8.48
N GLY A 756 44.98 23.43 9.08
CA GLY A 756 44.61 24.75 9.59
C GLY A 756 44.02 25.69 8.52
N GLU A 757 43.91 25.26 7.27
CA GLU A 757 43.25 26.02 6.22
C GLU A 757 41.73 26.08 6.45
N ARG A 758 41.14 27.25 6.21
CA ARG A 758 39.69 27.43 6.19
C ARG A 758 39.16 27.26 4.77
N ILE A 759 38.18 26.39 4.60
CA ILE A 759 37.50 26.11 3.35
C ILE A 759 36.08 26.67 3.45
N VAL A 760 35.60 27.27 2.37
CA VAL A 760 34.26 27.85 2.29
C VAL A 760 33.60 27.34 1.01
N LEU A 761 32.49 26.61 1.15
CA LEU A 761 31.69 26.10 0.04
C LEU A 761 30.34 26.84 0.00
N GLY A 762 29.81 27.07 -1.20
CA GLY A 762 28.53 27.75 -1.40
C GLY A 762 27.31 26.81 -1.29
N GLY A 763 26.11 27.37 -1.32
CA GLY A 763 24.85 26.63 -1.43
C GLY A 763 24.49 26.21 -2.88
N ASN A 764 23.38 25.48 -3.05
CA ASN A 764 22.93 24.90 -4.34
C ASN A 764 21.82 25.66 -5.08
N GLY A 765 21.23 26.70 -4.50
CA GLY A 765 20.51 27.80 -5.18
C GLY A 765 19.51 27.54 -6.33
N ALA A 766 18.78 26.41 -6.38
CA ALA A 766 17.86 26.14 -7.49
C ALA A 766 16.52 26.91 -7.43
N THR A 767 16.01 27.34 -8.60
CA THR A 767 14.79 28.18 -8.73
C THR A 767 13.55 27.44 -9.27
N THR A 768 13.68 26.20 -9.76
CA THR A 768 12.64 25.49 -10.55
C THR A 768 11.99 24.29 -9.86
N GLY A 769 12.20 24.10 -8.56
CA GLY A 769 11.52 23.06 -7.76
C GLY A 769 12.16 21.67 -7.79
N SER A 770 13.11 21.42 -8.69
CA SER A 770 13.94 20.20 -8.73
C SER A 770 15.33 20.53 -8.18
N SER A 771 15.66 20.15 -6.94
CA SER A 771 17.02 20.32 -6.42
C SER A 771 17.42 19.32 -5.35
N GLY A 772 18.71 18.99 -5.33
CA GLY A 772 19.37 18.19 -4.31
C GLY A 772 20.32 19.05 -3.48
N SER A 773 20.45 18.72 -2.19
CA SER A 773 21.55 19.21 -1.34
C SER A 773 22.80 18.33 -1.55
N TYR A 774 24.00 18.84 -1.26
CA TYR A 774 25.27 18.12 -1.49
C TYR A 774 25.82 17.54 -0.19
N VAL A 775 26.66 16.52 -0.34
CA VAL A 775 27.48 15.97 0.75
C VAL A 775 28.93 16.37 0.54
N THR A 776 29.66 16.52 1.63
CA THR A 776 31.09 16.81 1.59
C THR A 776 31.86 15.70 2.29
N ILE A 777 32.93 15.20 1.68
CA ILE A 777 33.77 14.14 2.24
C ILE A 777 35.22 14.62 2.26
N ALA A 778 35.85 14.61 3.44
CA ALA A 778 37.25 14.98 3.63
C ALA A 778 38.10 13.75 3.91
N VAL A 779 39.08 13.49 3.05
CA VAL A 779 39.99 12.34 3.11
C VAL A 779 41.37 12.83 3.55
N GLU A 780 41.87 12.32 4.67
CA GLU A 780 43.22 12.63 5.17
C GLU A 780 44.32 12.13 4.20
N HIS A 781 45.39 12.90 4.06
CA HIS A 781 46.54 12.59 3.21
C HIS A 781 47.61 11.69 3.83
#